data_AF-A0A2L1JIU5-F1
#
_entry.id   AF-A0A2L1JIU5-F1
#
_cell.length_a   1.000
_cell.length_b   1.000
_cell.length_c   1.000
_cell.angle_alpha   90.00
_cell.angle_beta   90.00
_cell.angle_gamma   90.00
#
_symmetry.space_group_name_H-M   'P 1'
#
loop_
_entity.id
_entity.type
_entity.pdbx_description
1 polymer ?
#
loop_
_entity_poly.entity_id
_entity_poly.type
_entity_poly.pdbx_seq_one_letter_code
_entity_poly.pdbx_strand_id
1 'polypeptide(L)'
;MGRWLSSGVAPEPLIPRNASIGPFISQYQQALSEPPVQDWFRAKGLKISTVRVFSDSVVGVVSRDGKDTFVRFTTTDGSGWWEASGKLRKVQKILSPSDLGVPANMPSEPIPRDIILDFYGVQPAKNEQAAPALGAHLKRNGWPPISVEKRQQWRDAFTRTVTANSDATARSGLAEQLRQRLRGLKEGEALRLDEQAYVAPPGSSLERNSQLPRQAFVEMLASPAFRDFLEKIGLDSVGDRFRISQGELQQCDAKGTWRSLQAYFDDEVGKNPDPGVQAMKRRLQALVEQSQKTGNALYSTDTWDMRQALDFFGLSSPTTLEQGRDVQAWLDTRWPEPPLTADYAALTPYTWTPGALTAADCEVLKTGAASVAGLFDSFLATPDPWQALSADPDRRLTAFFDSPAAVTQAQALAKELKLFDVADGQPLPRAQRHALLATVLKLNLQGSLPGKTGEVAGYAVYQPANFGRTQKEVRADIERHLREKGASAESAPFLAHMFLAQAAPEMLLKPDPQLPASIPQVLKQSPDDVRMGSPAWLAMRLGCGIAEALAGPGSSRAMNATQVNALARLQPQNPEQEALIKGVGTLPLLEWAVMAGVFPKPLDGKYTAQNYQAAAQAFTEQQNSLRDAFQTLTAEPPSMTRLLVEQLTLLFPEMSEDEIRGFTLRRVADPRQHGQPHEVLLTEFLLAEQDSPGALVAFNTWLNEYRAGKAKYKFEHPRISQADFDERIKKLPKIAPLVAPAIERYVADCRAAQATVLKLMFAQLPLEDRKALEVGQIEFFSLREATGDAIEDDEGADSKVAEHKGTHGTLIRYETGAVEPRFGYFEVFPGAMRIVKRDDLSYTLPLGGQVEVGQKPHGPFAYVRREFRHTKPASFDFAAYKTGSEPKAGVQSSVIIEKAATDLPATLMPGHPKHAQLPVPTTFSSEKTGRIVEGVLSNSFTMPREPLLRYANQPTDYQRRRAFPFGSEDVFGPENLRMVLGLLPFVGAFADVAEGKTAQGVRGILIDFASFAVTGGLVGVKSFYRGLKVVLPFNGRAFSMQGFAGVSPFFRSVLNPLDGAIGVLKTGQKVAVFGKNFMRGELRALGADIYLPATVFEKCRWGAGVYSSVNAESGQPAGSRAGTCAGRPLHAVQKNNLWYAINPHTFKPEGAPLQGFQPSAA
;
A
#
# COMPACT_ATOMS: atom_id res chain seq x y z
N MET A 1 6.97 -44.82 26.92
CA MET A 1 6.95 -44.89 25.45
C MET A 1 7.04 -46.30 24.88
N GLY A 2 8.14 -47.05 25.07
CA GLY A 2 8.24 -48.41 24.52
C GLY A 2 7.10 -49.36 24.93
N ARG A 3 6.58 -49.28 26.17
CA ARG A 3 5.36 -50.00 26.58
C ARG A 3 4.11 -49.52 25.86
N TRP A 4 3.94 -48.20 25.68
CA TRP A 4 2.81 -47.61 24.97
C TRP A 4 2.76 -48.05 23.50
N LEU A 5 3.91 -48.02 22.81
CA LEU A 5 4.03 -48.49 21.43
C LEU A 5 3.77 -49.99 21.27
N SER A 6 4.07 -50.82 22.27
CA SER A 6 3.81 -52.27 22.22
C SER A 6 2.39 -52.65 22.63
N SER A 7 1.73 -51.89 23.51
CA SER A 7 0.45 -52.29 24.13
C SER A 7 -0.74 -51.42 23.73
N GLY A 8 -0.51 -50.25 23.11
CA GLY A 8 -1.54 -49.25 22.83
C GLY A 8 -1.97 -48.43 24.06
N VAL A 9 -1.62 -48.86 25.28
CA VAL A 9 -2.04 -48.21 26.53
C VAL A 9 -1.02 -47.15 26.98
N ALA A 10 -1.50 -45.94 27.24
CA ALA A 10 -0.70 -44.82 27.70
C ALA A 10 -0.30 -44.99 29.18
N PRO A 11 0.96 -44.75 29.57
CA PRO A 11 1.38 -44.77 30.97
C PRO A 11 1.04 -43.47 31.70
N GLU A 12 0.67 -43.54 32.98
CA GLU A 12 0.51 -42.36 33.85
C GLU A 12 1.68 -42.23 34.86
N PRO A 13 2.32 -41.04 34.98
CA PRO A 13 2.15 -39.84 34.16
C PRO A 13 2.80 -39.98 32.77
N LEU A 14 2.14 -39.41 31.75
CA LEU A 14 2.55 -39.53 30.34
C LEU A 14 3.89 -38.85 30.04
N ILE A 15 4.15 -37.72 30.70
CA ILE A 15 5.33 -36.88 30.52
C ILE A 15 5.95 -36.61 31.89
N PRO A 16 7.24 -36.94 32.11
CA PRO A 16 7.92 -36.66 33.39
C PRO A 16 7.98 -35.15 33.69
N ARG A 17 7.94 -34.77 34.98
CA ARG A 17 7.93 -33.36 35.43
C ARG A 17 9.07 -32.49 34.87
N ASN A 18 10.24 -33.08 34.61
CA ASN A 18 11.43 -32.36 34.13
C ASN A 18 11.76 -32.66 32.66
N ALA A 19 10.80 -33.19 31.88
CA ALA A 19 11.00 -33.47 30.47
C ALA A 19 11.16 -32.17 29.66
N SER A 20 12.13 -32.14 28.75
CA SER A 20 12.44 -30.95 27.93
C SER A 20 11.28 -30.52 27.02
N ILE A 21 10.37 -31.43 26.69
CA ILE A 21 9.15 -31.15 25.93
C ILE A 21 8.07 -30.42 26.74
N GLY A 22 8.06 -30.58 28.07
CA GLY A 22 7.01 -30.06 28.97
C GLY A 22 6.73 -28.57 28.81
N PRO A 23 7.74 -27.68 28.89
CA PRO A 23 7.53 -26.24 28.75
C PRO A 23 6.91 -25.83 27.41
N PHE A 24 7.24 -26.51 26.31
CA PHE A 24 6.68 -26.20 24.99
C PHE A 24 5.21 -26.62 24.86
N ILE A 25 4.81 -27.68 25.56
CA ILE A 25 3.41 -28.12 25.62
C ILE A 25 2.56 -27.06 26.30
N SER A 26 3.02 -26.57 27.45
CA SER A 26 2.33 -25.50 28.18
C SER A 26 2.22 -24.23 27.33
N GLN A 27 3.29 -23.86 26.61
CA GLN A 27 3.24 -22.73 25.67
C GLN A 27 2.24 -22.95 24.53
N TYR A 28 2.18 -24.16 23.97
CA TYR A 28 1.24 -24.47 22.89
C TYR A 28 -0.20 -24.39 23.38
N GLN A 29 -0.49 -24.94 24.57
CA GLN A 29 -1.81 -24.84 25.21
C GLN A 29 -2.21 -23.39 25.50
N GLN A 30 -1.27 -22.58 25.99
CA GLN A 30 -1.50 -21.15 26.23
C GLN A 30 -1.77 -20.39 24.92
N ALA A 31 -0.96 -20.63 23.88
CA ALA A 31 -1.16 -19.98 22.58
C ALA A 31 -2.48 -20.41 21.93
N LEU A 32 -2.88 -21.66 22.14
CA LEU A 32 -4.13 -22.21 21.63
C LEU A 32 -5.35 -21.60 22.32
N SER A 33 -5.27 -21.29 23.61
CA SER A 33 -6.36 -20.69 24.38
C SER A 33 -6.52 -19.17 24.17
N GLU A 34 -5.63 -18.54 23.39
CA GLU A 34 -5.75 -17.11 23.11
C GLU A 34 -7.04 -16.77 22.34
N PRO A 35 -7.74 -15.67 22.69
CA PRO A 35 -9.00 -15.30 22.05
C PRO A 35 -8.94 -15.25 20.52
N PRO A 36 -7.92 -14.67 19.86
CA PRO A 36 -7.87 -14.62 18.39
C PRO A 36 -7.88 -16.00 17.71
N VAL A 37 -7.25 -17.02 18.31
CA VAL A 37 -7.24 -18.39 17.78
C VAL A 37 -8.61 -19.03 17.94
N GLN A 38 -9.20 -18.89 19.13
CA GLN A 38 -10.49 -19.47 19.46
C GLN A 38 -11.63 -18.83 18.65
N ASP A 39 -11.61 -17.50 18.52
CA ASP A 39 -12.58 -16.74 17.73
C ASP A 39 -12.47 -17.12 16.25
N TRP A 40 -11.25 -17.32 15.74
CA TRP A 40 -11.05 -17.78 14.36
C TRP A 40 -11.61 -19.19 14.14
N PHE A 41 -11.37 -20.16 15.04
CA PHE A 41 -11.96 -21.50 14.93
C PHE A 41 -13.48 -21.47 14.92
N ARG A 42 -14.10 -20.67 15.81
CA ARG A 42 -15.55 -20.47 15.85
C ARG A 42 -16.06 -19.83 14.55
N ALA A 43 -15.39 -18.79 14.06
CA ALA A 43 -15.78 -18.09 12.83
C ALA A 43 -15.71 -18.99 11.59
N LYS A 44 -14.80 -19.96 11.56
CA LYS A 44 -14.71 -20.96 10.47
C LYS A 44 -15.62 -22.17 10.67
N GLY A 45 -16.26 -22.33 11.83
CA GLY A 45 -17.12 -23.47 12.15
C GLY A 45 -16.37 -24.79 12.34
N LEU A 46 -15.09 -24.74 12.74
CA LEU A 46 -14.25 -25.93 12.92
C LEU A 46 -14.62 -26.69 14.20
N LYS A 47 -14.82 -28.01 14.09
CA LYS A 47 -14.95 -28.90 15.26
C LYS A 47 -13.58 -29.07 15.91
N ILE A 48 -13.33 -28.40 17.03
CA ILE A 48 -12.02 -28.37 17.72
C ILE A 48 -11.44 -29.78 17.97
N SER A 49 -12.28 -30.78 18.26
CA SER A 49 -11.86 -32.18 18.45
C SER A 49 -11.21 -32.83 17.22
N THR A 50 -11.45 -32.28 16.03
CA THR A 50 -10.89 -32.77 14.76
C THR A 50 -9.73 -31.91 14.25
N VAL A 51 -9.42 -30.81 14.94
CA VAL A 51 -8.47 -29.81 14.45
C VAL A 51 -7.03 -30.26 14.70
N ARG A 52 -6.21 -30.18 13.65
CA ARG A 52 -4.77 -30.43 13.70
C ARG A 52 -4.01 -29.29 13.05
N VAL A 53 -3.06 -28.72 13.78
CA VAL A 53 -2.30 -27.52 13.40
C VAL A 53 -0.91 -27.89 12.90
N PHE A 54 -0.59 -27.47 11.69
CA PHE A 54 0.70 -27.64 11.03
C PHE A 54 1.46 -26.31 11.00
N SER A 55 2.70 -26.35 10.52
CA SER A 55 3.62 -25.20 10.49
C SER A 55 3.15 -24.06 9.59
N ASP A 56 2.36 -24.38 8.56
CA ASP A 56 1.87 -23.46 7.54
C ASP A 56 0.35 -23.51 7.33
N SER A 57 -0.36 -24.35 8.08
CA SER A 57 -1.77 -24.67 7.83
C SER A 57 -2.47 -25.27 9.03
N VAL A 58 -3.79 -25.39 8.92
CA VAL A 58 -4.64 -26.09 9.88
C VAL A 58 -5.69 -26.90 9.12
N VAL A 59 -5.97 -28.09 9.62
CA VAL A 59 -7.01 -28.97 9.07
C VAL A 59 -8.03 -29.30 10.13
N GLY A 60 -9.24 -29.64 9.71
CA GLY A 60 -10.29 -30.13 10.60
C GLY A 60 -11.61 -30.29 9.86
N VAL A 61 -12.65 -30.70 10.58
CA VAL A 61 -14.01 -30.86 10.04
C VAL A 61 -14.81 -29.58 10.30
N VAL A 62 -15.45 -29.05 9.27
CA VAL A 62 -16.44 -27.98 9.34
C VAL A 62 -17.82 -28.56 9.01
N SER A 63 -18.81 -28.24 9.83
CA SER A 63 -20.22 -28.54 9.53
C SER A 63 -20.87 -27.32 8.85
N ARG A 64 -21.33 -27.49 7.59
CA ARG A 64 -22.17 -26.50 6.89
C ARG A 64 -23.45 -27.18 6.44
N ASP A 65 -24.59 -26.58 6.72
CA ASP A 65 -25.91 -27.07 6.29
C ASP A 65 -26.16 -28.55 6.66
N GLY A 66 -25.67 -28.99 7.82
CA GLY A 66 -25.80 -30.37 8.30
C GLY A 66 -24.82 -31.38 7.66
N LYS A 67 -23.92 -30.95 6.77
CA LYS A 67 -22.90 -31.79 6.14
C LYS A 67 -21.52 -31.50 6.72
N ASP A 68 -20.86 -32.56 7.18
CA ASP A 68 -19.47 -32.52 7.62
C ASP A 68 -18.53 -32.56 6.42
N THR A 69 -17.65 -31.57 6.32
CA THR A 69 -16.62 -31.50 5.30
C THR A 69 -15.26 -31.32 5.95
N PHE A 70 -14.29 -32.14 5.57
CA PHE A 70 -12.92 -31.95 6.01
C PHE A 70 -12.29 -30.82 5.20
N VAL A 71 -11.72 -29.83 5.87
CA VAL A 71 -11.17 -28.61 5.26
C VAL A 71 -9.72 -28.41 5.65
N ARG A 72 -8.98 -27.68 4.83
CA ARG A 72 -7.63 -27.20 5.11
C ARG A 72 -7.58 -25.69 4.86
N PHE A 73 -7.11 -24.95 5.85
CA PHE A 73 -6.77 -23.54 5.72
C PHE A 73 -5.25 -23.37 5.78
N THR A 74 -4.68 -22.52 4.95
CA THR A 74 -3.24 -22.24 4.92
C THR A 74 -2.94 -20.84 5.42
N THR A 75 -1.66 -20.52 5.61
CA THR A 75 -1.21 -19.17 5.92
C THR A 75 -1.30 -18.22 4.71
N THR A 76 -1.53 -18.74 3.50
CA THR A 76 -1.51 -18.01 2.22
C THR A 76 -2.86 -17.98 1.50
N ASP A 77 -3.89 -18.66 2.01
CA ASP A 77 -5.19 -18.80 1.33
C ASP A 77 -6.16 -17.62 1.57
N GLY A 78 -5.70 -16.56 2.25
CA GLY A 78 -6.55 -15.41 2.60
C GLY A 78 -7.57 -15.70 3.71
N SER A 79 -7.55 -16.85 4.38
CA SER A 79 -8.52 -17.21 5.42
C SER A 79 -8.37 -16.44 6.74
N GLY A 80 -7.28 -15.69 6.92
CA GLY A 80 -6.87 -15.05 8.17
C GLY A 80 -6.14 -15.97 9.14
N TRP A 81 -5.88 -17.24 8.78
CA TRP A 81 -5.20 -18.19 9.67
C TRP A 81 -3.81 -17.71 10.08
N TRP A 82 -3.08 -17.04 9.20
CA TRP A 82 -1.74 -16.55 9.50
C TRP A 82 -1.74 -15.54 10.66
N GLU A 83 -2.76 -14.68 10.74
CA GLU A 83 -2.92 -13.65 11.78
C GLU A 83 -3.27 -14.29 13.12
N ALA A 84 -4.22 -15.24 13.11
CA ALA A 84 -4.70 -15.89 14.32
C ALA A 84 -3.62 -16.78 14.97
N SER A 85 -2.86 -17.52 14.16
CA SER A 85 -2.01 -18.61 14.66
C SER A 85 -0.53 -18.26 14.88
N GLY A 86 -0.14 -16.98 14.79
CA GLY A 86 1.28 -16.56 14.82
C GLY A 86 2.10 -17.14 15.97
N LYS A 87 1.60 -17.06 17.22
CA LYS A 87 2.27 -17.64 18.39
C LYS A 87 2.19 -19.17 18.39
N LEU A 88 1.04 -19.72 18.01
CA LEU A 88 0.78 -21.15 17.99
C LEU A 88 1.71 -21.91 17.04
N ARG A 89 1.92 -21.41 15.82
CA ARG A 89 2.79 -22.03 14.81
C ARG A 89 4.26 -22.02 15.21
N LYS A 90 4.75 -20.98 15.90
CA LYS A 90 6.13 -20.94 16.41
C LYS A 90 6.41 -22.09 17.37
N VAL A 91 5.48 -22.36 18.28
CA VAL A 91 5.60 -23.49 19.22
C VAL A 91 5.39 -24.83 18.51
N GLN A 92 4.45 -24.90 17.57
CA GLN A 92 4.20 -26.11 16.76
C GLN A 92 5.46 -26.57 16.02
N LYS A 93 6.20 -25.65 15.39
CA LYS A 93 7.46 -25.97 14.67
C LYS A 93 8.52 -26.60 15.57
N ILE A 94 8.50 -26.31 16.86
CA ILE A 94 9.41 -26.89 17.86
C ILE A 94 8.88 -28.25 18.33
N LEU A 95 7.58 -28.36 18.59
CA LEU A 95 6.93 -29.59 19.07
C LEU A 95 6.90 -30.71 18.04
N SER A 96 6.73 -30.38 16.76
CA SER A 96 6.76 -31.33 15.65
C SER A 96 7.74 -30.86 14.57
N PRO A 97 9.04 -31.13 14.74
CA PRO A 97 10.07 -30.76 13.77
C PRO A 97 9.85 -31.33 12.36
N SER A 98 9.18 -32.49 12.24
CA SER A 98 8.81 -33.10 10.95
C SER A 98 7.45 -32.66 10.42
N ASP A 99 6.82 -31.67 11.07
CA ASP A 99 5.51 -31.11 10.71
C ASP A 99 4.38 -32.15 10.61
N LEU A 100 4.32 -33.08 11.57
CA LEU A 100 3.26 -34.09 11.68
C LEU A 100 1.93 -33.49 12.16
N GLY A 101 1.93 -32.21 12.54
CA GLY A 101 0.77 -31.46 13.03
C GLY A 101 0.41 -31.79 14.47
N VAL A 102 0.06 -30.78 15.26
CA VAL A 102 -0.28 -30.90 16.69
C VAL A 102 -1.80 -30.71 16.88
N PRO A 103 -2.50 -31.57 17.63
CA PRO A 103 -3.95 -31.43 17.86
C PRO A 103 -4.31 -30.15 18.61
N ALA A 104 -5.53 -29.65 18.39
CA ALA A 104 -6.09 -28.49 19.09
C ALA A 104 -7.08 -28.86 20.21
N ASN A 105 -7.25 -30.13 20.54
CA ASN A 105 -8.11 -30.63 21.62
C ASN A 105 -7.35 -30.87 22.94
N MET A 106 -6.24 -30.16 23.15
CA MET A 106 -5.51 -30.16 24.42
C MET A 106 -6.20 -29.19 25.40
N PRO A 107 -6.48 -29.56 26.67
CA PRO A 107 -5.95 -30.69 27.44
C PRO A 107 -6.87 -31.93 27.50
N SER A 108 -8.00 -31.95 26.79
CA SER A 108 -8.98 -33.06 26.84
C SER A 108 -8.42 -34.41 26.38
N GLU A 109 -7.30 -34.44 25.65
CA GLU A 109 -6.60 -35.66 25.25
C GLU A 109 -5.09 -35.62 25.56
N PRO A 110 -4.46 -36.78 25.80
CA PRO A 110 -3.01 -36.89 25.93
C PRO A 110 -2.30 -36.56 24.62
N ILE A 111 -1.08 -36.00 24.72
CA ILE A 111 -0.28 -35.66 23.53
C ILE A 111 -0.04 -36.90 22.67
N PRO A 112 -0.29 -36.83 21.36
CA PRO A 112 -0.07 -37.95 20.47
C PRO A 112 1.37 -38.47 20.49
N ARG A 113 1.51 -39.80 20.42
CA ARG A 113 2.79 -40.50 20.52
C ARG A 113 3.79 -40.09 19.44
N ASP A 114 3.31 -39.79 18.25
CA ASP A 114 4.08 -39.34 17.10
C ASP A 114 4.75 -37.98 17.37
N ILE A 115 4.10 -37.06 18.08
CA ILE A 115 4.68 -35.76 18.44
C ILE A 115 5.80 -35.92 19.48
N ILE A 116 5.60 -36.80 20.47
CA ILE A 116 6.64 -37.09 21.46
C ILE A 116 7.87 -37.72 20.79
N LEU A 117 7.67 -38.69 19.89
CA LEU A 117 8.77 -39.31 19.16
C LEU A 117 9.51 -38.30 18.29
N ASP A 118 8.79 -37.50 17.51
CA ASP A 118 9.33 -36.51 16.59
C ASP A 118 10.17 -35.45 17.32
N PHE A 119 9.68 -34.92 18.45
CA PHE A 119 10.41 -33.95 19.27
C PHE A 119 11.80 -34.44 19.72
N TYR A 120 11.91 -35.72 20.07
CA TYR A 120 13.16 -36.36 20.51
C TYR A 120 13.96 -36.99 19.37
N GLY A 121 13.58 -36.75 18.10
CA GLY A 121 14.31 -37.22 16.92
C GLY A 121 14.11 -38.70 16.60
N VAL A 122 13.02 -39.31 17.07
CA VAL A 122 12.64 -40.69 16.72
C VAL A 122 11.57 -40.64 15.64
N GLN A 123 11.81 -41.29 14.50
CA GLN A 123 10.77 -41.37 13.47
C GLN A 123 9.56 -42.18 13.98
N PRO A 124 8.34 -41.63 13.90
CA PRO A 124 7.13 -42.37 14.25
C PRO A 124 6.90 -43.58 13.34
N ALA A 125 6.24 -44.60 13.88
CA ALA A 125 5.82 -45.76 13.08
C ALA A 125 4.83 -45.32 11.99
N LYS A 126 4.99 -45.87 10.78
CA LYS A 126 4.16 -45.54 9.62
C LYS A 126 2.68 -45.87 9.80
N ASN A 127 2.36 -46.85 10.66
CA ASN A 127 1.02 -47.30 10.99
C ASN A 127 1.01 -48.03 12.34
N GLU A 128 -0.17 -48.37 12.84
CA GLU A 128 -0.34 -49.11 14.10
C GLU A 128 0.35 -50.48 14.10
N GLN A 129 0.40 -51.16 12.95
CA GLN A 129 1.02 -52.48 12.83
C GLN A 129 2.55 -52.43 13.01
N ALA A 130 3.19 -51.32 12.62
CA ALA A 130 4.61 -51.10 12.79
C ALA A 130 5.00 -50.56 14.19
N ALA A 131 4.03 -50.09 14.98
CA ALA A 131 4.29 -49.49 16.29
C ALA A 131 4.93 -50.46 17.30
N PRO A 132 4.51 -51.75 17.42
CA PRO A 132 5.14 -52.68 18.35
C PRO A 132 6.61 -52.94 18.05
N ALA A 133 6.99 -53.00 16.77
CA ALA A 133 8.38 -53.19 16.34
C ALA A 133 9.26 -52.00 16.76
N LEU A 134 8.77 -50.77 16.57
CA LEU A 134 9.44 -49.56 17.07
C LEU A 134 9.53 -49.56 18.60
N GLY A 135 8.46 -49.99 19.28
CA GLY A 135 8.43 -50.12 20.74
C GLY A 135 9.47 -51.11 21.27
N ALA A 136 9.64 -52.25 20.60
CA ALA A 136 10.67 -53.25 20.93
C ALA A 136 12.08 -52.71 20.67
N HIS A 137 12.28 -51.98 19.56
CA HIS A 137 13.55 -51.32 19.25
C HIS A 137 13.96 -50.32 20.35
N LEU A 138 13.06 -49.42 20.75
CA LEU A 138 13.33 -48.43 21.80
C LEU A 138 13.57 -49.08 23.18
N LYS A 139 12.92 -50.22 23.48
CA LYS A 139 13.21 -50.97 24.72
C LYS A 139 14.60 -51.60 24.70
N ARG A 140 15.04 -52.13 23.54
CA ARG A 140 16.32 -52.81 23.39
C ARG A 140 17.50 -51.84 23.31
N ASN A 141 17.33 -50.77 22.52
CA ASN A 141 18.42 -49.86 22.15
C ASN A 141 18.37 -48.51 22.89
N GLY A 142 17.31 -48.24 23.65
CA GLY A 142 17.10 -46.96 24.32
C GLY A 142 16.63 -45.85 23.37
N TRP A 143 16.56 -44.63 23.91
CA TRP A 143 16.31 -43.41 23.12
C TRP A 143 17.61 -42.92 22.48
N PRO A 144 17.54 -42.16 21.37
CA PRO A 144 18.69 -41.42 20.86
C PRO A 144 19.34 -40.58 21.98
N PRO A 145 20.68 -40.55 22.08
CA PRO A 145 21.37 -39.77 23.10
C PRO A 145 21.08 -38.27 22.92
N ILE A 146 20.56 -37.63 23.97
CA ILE A 146 20.32 -36.19 24.00
C ILE A 146 21.58 -35.50 24.55
N SER A 147 22.36 -34.91 23.66
CA SER A 147 23.60 -34.20 24.00
C SER A 147 23.34 -32.92 24.83
N VAL A 148 24.39 -32.40 25.48
CA VAL A 148 24.31 -31.15 26.26
C VAL A 148 23.96 -29.98 25.34
N GLU A 149 24.53 -29.95 24.14
CA GLU A 149 24.28 -28.96 23.10
C GLU A 149 22.82 -28.99 22.67
N LYS A 150 22.22 -30.20 22.49
CA LYS A 150 20.80 -30.32 22.15
C LYS A 150 19.89 -29.78 23.26
N ARG A 151 20.23 -30.02 24.53
CA ARG A 151 19.48 -29.45 25.67
C ARG A 151 19.62 -27.93 25.76
N GLN A 152 20.81 -27.40 25.42
CA GLN A 152 21.04 -25.96 25.35
C GLN A 152 20.21 -25.35 24.22
N GLN A 153 20.24 -25.95 23.03
CA GLN A 153 19.41 -25.52 21.89
C GLN A 153 17.92 -25.44 22.23
N TRP A 154 17.37 -26.41 22.98
CA TRP A 154 15.99 -26.34 23.46
C TRP A 154 15.77 -25.21 24.47
N ARG A 155 16.69 -24.98 25.42
CA ARG A 155 16.60 -23.86 26.37
C ARG A 155 16.65 -22.50 25.66
N ASP A 156 17.51 -22.36 24.67
CA ASP A 156 17.62 -21.13 23.89
C ASP A 156 16.39 -20.94 23.01
N ALA A 157 15.88 -22.00 22.38
CA ALA A 157 14.64 -21.97 21.61
C ALA A 157 13.43 -21.59 22.47
N PHE A 158 13.32 -22.14 23.68
CA PHE A 158 12.30 -21.75 24.65
C PHE A 158 12.42 -20.26 24.99
N THR A 159 13.62 -19.80 25.36
CA THR A 159 13.88 -18.40 25.73
C THR A 159 13.53 -17.45 24.59
N ARG A 160 13.93 -17.76 23.35
CA ARG A 160 13.59 -16.98 22.15
C ARG A 160 12.08 -16.94 21.92
N THR A 161 11.39 -18.05 22.09
CA THR A 161 9.93 -18.13 21.88
C THR A 161 9.16 -17.34 22.94
N VAL A 162 9.55 -17.45 24.22
CA VAL A 162 8.99 -16.62 25.30
C VAL A 162 9.19 -15.14 24.98
N THR A 163 10.43 -14.75 24.69
CA THR A 163 10.78 -13.35 24.45
C THR A 163 9.98 -12.77 23.29
N ALA A 164 9.92 -13.47 22.15
CA ALA A 164 9.18 -13.02 20.98
C ALA A 164 7.65 -12.93 21.23
N ASN A 165 7.08 -13.85 22.01
CA ASN A 165 5.66 -13.79 22.38
C ASN A 165 5.36 -12.66 23.37
N SER A 166 6.26 -12.42 24.33
CA SER A 166 6.18 -11.30 25.27
C SER A 166 6.33 -9.96 24.55
N ASP A 167 7.23 -9.82 23.58
CA ASP A 167 7.39 -8.60 22.76
C ASP A 167 6.16 -8.33 21.88
N ALA A 168 5.59 -9.36 21.27
CA ALA A 168 4.33 -9.22 20.52
C ALA A 168 3.16 -8.76 21.42
N THR A 169 3.13 -9.24 22.66
CA THR A 169 2.15 -8.82 23.67
C THR A 169 2.42 -7.39 24.13
N ALA A 170 3.69 -7.03 24.35
CA ALA A 170 4.15 -5.70 24.72
C ALA A 170 3.72 -4.65 23.69
N ARG A 171 3.92 -4.96 22.40
CA ARG A 171 3.47 -4.13 21.28
C ARG A 171 1.97 -3.95 21.25
N SER A 172 1.21 -5.04 21.40
CA SER A 172 -0.25 -5.00 21.36
C SER A 172 -0.82 -4.17 22.51
N GLY A 173 -0.24 -4.28 23.70
CA GLY A 173 -0.58 -3.45 24.85
C GLY A 173 -0.24 -1.98 24.64
N LEU A 174 0.94 -1.68 24.06
CA LEU A 174 1.36 -0.32 23.73
C LEU A 174 0.44 0.33 22.69
N ALA A 175 0.02 -0.42 21.67
CA ALA A 175 -0.94 0.02 20.66
C ALA A 175 -2.29 0.40 21.26
N GLU A 176 -2.80 -0.38 22.22
CA GLU A 176 -4.07 -0.08 22.88
C GLU A 176 -3.97 1.14 23.80
N GLN A 177 -2.89 1.25 24.59
CA GLN A 177 -2.66 2.40 25.45
C GLN A 177 -2.52 3.70 24.63
N LEU A 178 -1.78 3.67 23.51
CA LEU A 178 -1.64 4.83 22.64
C LEU A 178 -2.99 5.22 22.02
N ARG A 179 -3.76 4.25 21.52
CA ARG A 179 -5.11 4.50 20.97
C ARG A 179 -6.02 5.16 22.00
N GLN A 180 -5.98 4.73 23.25
CA GLN A 180 -6.75 5.35 24.34
C GLN A 180 -6.27 6.77 24.61
N ARG A 181 -4.95 7.00 24.59
CA ARG A 181 -4.37 8.35 24.82
C ARG A 181 -4.72 9.34 23.71
N LEU A 182 -4.79 8.88 22.46
CA LEU A 182 -5.19 9.71 21.33
C LEU A 182 -6.70 10.03 21.31
N ARG A 183 -7.52 9.27 22.04
CA ARG A 183 -8.97 9.47 22.09
C ARG A 183 -9.30 10.76 22.86
N GLY A 184 -9.87 11.73 22.17
CA GLY A 184 -10.30 13.01 22.76
C GLY A 184 -9.24 14.11 22.77
N LEU A 185 -8.01 13.81 22.31
CA LEU A 185 -6.97 14.83 22.11
C LEU A 185 -7.37 15.71 20.91
N LYS A 186 -7.33 17.04 21.09
CA LYS A 186 -7.67 17.99 20.02
C LYS A 186 -6.44 18.32 19.17
N GLU A 187 -6.69 18.83 17.97
CA GLU A 187 -5.63 19.31 17.08
C GLU A 187 -4.89 20.48 17.76
N GLY A 188 -3.55 20.43 17.75
CA GLY A 188 -2.69 21.40 18.44
C GLY A 188 -2.39 21.11 19.92
N GLU A 189 -3.07 20.15 20.57
CA GLU A 189 -2.71 19.72 21.93
C GLU A 189 -1.44 18.84 21.93
N ALA A 190 -0.55 19.08 22.91
CA ALA A 190 0.69 18.33 23.05
C ALA A 190 0.46 16.91 23.61
N LEU A 191 1.04 15.91 22.96
CA LEU A 191 1.01 14.51 23.37
C LEU A 191 2.19 14.21 24.30
N ARG A 192 1.96 14.21 25.62
CA ARG A 192 2.97 13.86 26.64
C ARG A 192 2.88 12.39 27.00
N LEU A 193 3.91 11.61 26.67
CA LEU A 193 3.99 10.15 26.85
C LEU A 193 5.05 9.72 27.88
N ASP A 194 5.96 10.63 28.24
CA ASP A 194 7.04 10.46 29.22
C ASP A 194 6.56 10.46 30.68
N GLU A 195 5.30 10.82 30.91
CA GLU A 195 4.61 10.76 32.20
C GLU A 195 3.58 9.62 32.25
N GLN A 196 3.40 8.85 31.16
CA GLN A 196 2.44 7.75 31.10
C GLN A 196 3.13 6.43 31.42
N ALA A 197 2.74 5.79 32.52
CA ALA A 197 3.34 4.53 32.94
C ALA A 197 3.08 3.40 31.93
N TYR A 198 4.10 2.60 31.69
CA TYR A 198 4.06 1.41 30.85
C TYR A 198 4.55 0.19 31.65
N VAL A 199 3.84 -0.93 31.52
CA VAL A 199 4.19 -2.19 32.17
C VAL A 199 4.73 -3.14 31.11
N ALA A 200 6.05 -3.34 31.12
CA ALA A 200 6.68 -4.29 30.22
C ALA A 200 6.27 -5.73 30.62
N PRO A 201 5.75 -6.55 29.68
CA PRO A 201 5.40 -7.93 29.98
C PRO A 201 6.63 -8.74 30.45
N PRO A 202 6.45 -9.70 31.37
CA PRO A 202 7.54 -10.56 31.82
C PRO A 202 8.23 -11.28 30.67
N GLY A 203 9.57 -11.27 30.66
CA GLY A 203 10.37 -11.90 29.62
C GLY A 203 10.42 -11.13 28.30
N SER A 204 9.80 -9.95 28.20
CA SER A 204 9.97 -9.06 27.05
C SER A 204 11.41 -8.53 26.97
N SER A 205 11.83 -8.15 25.77
CA SER A 205 13.17 -7.63 25.52
C SER A 205 13.44 -6.36 26.32
N LEU A 206 12.46 -5.46 26.46
CA LEU A 206 12.61 -4.23 27.25
C LEU A 206 12.85 -4.54 28.73
N GLU A 207 12.07 -5.46 29.30
CA GLU A 207 12.19 -5.86 30.70
C GLU A 207 13.56 -6.46 30.97
N ARG A 208 13.95 -7.48 30.19
CA ARG A 208 15.25 -8.17 30.32
C ARG A 208 16.44 -7.24 30.11
N ASN A 209 16.40 -6.40 29.09
CA ASN A 209 17.51 -5.49 28.77
C ASN A 209 17.69 -4.37 29.81
N SER A 210 16.64 -4.06 30.58
CA SER A 210 16.68 -3.04 31.63
C SER A 210 17.25 -3.56 32.96
N GLN A 211 17.28 -4.87 33.21
CA GLN A 211 17.64 -5.44 34.52
C GLN A 211 19.07 -5.08 34.97
N LEU A 212 20.09 -5.40 34.16
CA LEU A 212 21.50 -5.15 34.52
C LEU A 212 21.83 -3.65 34.61
N PRO A 213 21.43 -2.80 33.64
CA PRO A 213 21.63 -1.35 33.77
C PRO A 213 20.92 -0.77 35.00
N ARG A 214 19.71 -1.25 35.32
CA ARG A 214 18.98 -0.79 36.51
C ARG A 214 19.72 -1.14 37.80
N GLN A 215 20.26 -2.35 37.91
CA GLN A 215 21.07 -2.74 39.07
C GLN A 215 22.28 -1.81 39.22
N ALA A 216 23.01 -1.56 38.13
CA ALA A 216 24.13 -0.62 38.13
C ALA A 216 23.70 0.82 38.47
N PHE A 217 22.49 1.23 38.07
CA PHE A 217 21.94 2.54 38.41
C PHE A 217 21.63 2.63 39.91
N VAL A 218 20.97 1.62 40.49
CA VAL A 218 20.70 1.55 41.94
C VAL A 218 22.00 1.53 42.74
N GLU A 219 23.03 0.82 42.29
CA GLU A 219 24.36 0.83 42.92
C GLU A 219 25.03 2.21 42.88
N MET A 220 24.88 2.96 41.77
CA MET A 220 25.36 4.34 41.68
C MET A 220 24.61 5.25 42.66
N LEU A 221 23.28 5.15 42.71
CA LEU A 221 22.44 5.93 43.63
C LEU A 221 22.74 5.62 45.10
N ALA A 222 23.18 4.39 45.41
CA ALA A 222 23.57 3.98 46.75
C ALA A 222 25.00 4.40 47.15
N SER A 223 25.79 4.97 46.22
CA SER A 223 27.18 5.33 46.49
C SER A 223 27.28 6.56 47.43
N PRO A 224 28.31 6.62 48.31
CA PRO A 224 28.48 7.76 49.22
C PRO A 224 28.53 9.11 48.49
N ALA A 225 29.31 9.19 47.42
CA ALA A 225 29.44 10.42 46.62
C ALA A 225 28.10 10.94 46.06
N PHE A 226 27.16 10.04 45.72
CA PHE A 226 25.84 10.45 45.25
C PHE A 226 24.93 10.94 46.38
N ARG A 227 25.01 10.32 47.56
CA ARG A 227 24.26 10.76 48.75
C ARG A 227 24.74 12.13 49.22
N ASP A 228 26.06 12.32 49.29
CA ASP A 228 26.68 13.60 49.66
C ASP A 228 26.27 14.70 48.65
N PHE A 229 26.22 14.37 47.36
CA PHE A 229 25.71 15.26 46.32
C PHE A 229 24.24 15.66 46.56
N LEU A 230 23.35 14.70 46.85
CA LEU A 230 21.94 14.99 47.12
C LEU A 230 21.73 15.84 48.37
N GLU A 231 22.48 15.58 49.44
CA GLU A 231 22.45 16.36 50.67
C GLU A 231 22.89 17.81 50.41
N LYS A 232 23.98 18.00 49.66
CA LYS A 232 24.52 19.32 49.31
C LYS A 232 23.53 20.19 48.53
N ILE A 233 22.69 19.58 47.71
CA ILE A 233 21.65 20.29 46.94
C ILE A 233 20.29 20.33 47.66
N GLY A 234 20.20 19.83 48.89
CA GLY A 234 19.00 19.86 49.72
C GLY A 234 17.86 18.95 49.23
N LEU A 235 18.19 17.83 48.58
CA LEU A 235 17.23 16.87 48.01
C LEU A 235 17.31 15.47 48.62
N ASP A 236 18.04 15.31 49.72
CA ASP A 236 18.16 14.10 50.53
C ASP A 236 16.82 13.60 51.09
N SER A 237 15.84 14.50 51.25
CA SER A 237 14.50 14.22 51.77
C SER A 237 13.39 14.07 50.69
N VAL A 238 13.71 14.20 49.40
CA VAL A 238 12.73 14.35 48.31
C VAL A 238 12.63 13.09 47.43
N GLY A 239 11.97 12.03 47.92
CA GLY A 239 11.54 10.88 47.10
C GLY A 239 12.64 9.94 46.57
N ASP A 240 12.36 8.64 46.60
CA ASP A 240 13.36 7.58 46.32
C ASP A 240 13.43 7.15 44.84
N ARG A 241 12.72 7.85 43.95
CA ARG A 241 12.58 7.45 42.54
C ARG A 241 13.41 8.35 41.64
N PHE A 242 14.35 7.74 40.94
CA PHE A 242 15.24 8.40 40.00
C PHE A 242 15.06 7.79 38.62
N ARG A 243 15.32 8.59 37.58
CA ARG A 243 15.43 8.09 36.22
C ARG A 243 16.55 8.81 35.49
N ILE A 244 17.10 8.14 34.49
CA ILE A 244 17.80 8.76 33.39
C ILE A 244 16.78 8.81 32.25
N SER A 245 16.49 9.99 31.70
CA SER A 245 15.57 10.14 30.58
C SER A 245 16.17 11.11 29.57
N GLN A 246 16.30 10.67 28.32
CA GLN A 246 16.92 11.45 27.25
C GLN A 246 18.33 11.96 27.60
N GLY A 247 19.07 11.16 28.38
CA GLY A 247 20.43 11.49 28.84
C GLY A 247 20.49 12.35 30.10
N GLU A 248 19.37 12.84 30.63
CA GLU A 248 19.35 13.62 31.86
C GLU A 248 19.05 12.79 33.08
N LEU A 249 19.80 13.01 34.17
CA LEU A 249 19.45 12.51 35.50
C LEU A 249 18.28 13.31 36.08
N GLN A 250 17.23 12.62 36.52
CA GLN A 250 16.02 13.21 37.06
C GLN A 250 15.57 12.51 38.35
N GLN A 251 14.91 13.26 39.24
CA GLN A 251 14.30 12.76 40.47
C GLN A 251 12.80 13.05 40.46
N CYS A 252 12.00 12.12 40.96
CA CYS A 252 10.56 12.27 41.08
C CYS A 252 10.20 12.75 42.49
N ASP A 253 9.46 13.85 42.58
CA ASP A 253 8.97 14.35 43.86
C ASP A 253 7.78 13.52 44.40
N ALA A 254 7.35 13.84 45.62
CA ALA A 254 6.19 13.19 46.27
C ALA A 254 4.86 13.41 45.52
N LYS A 255 4.77 14.42 44.65
CA LYS A 255 3.60 14.71 43.81
C LYS A 255 3.64 13.97 42.46
N GLY A 256 4.72 13.23 42.18
CA GLY A 256 4.90 12.50 40.93
C GLY A 256 5.53 13.31 39.80
N THR A 257 6.03 14.52 40.09
CA THR A 257 6.64 15.41 39.08
C THR A 257 8.13 15.11 38.94
N TRP A 258 8.60 14.98 37.71
CA TRP A 258 10.01 14.77 37.42
C TRP A 258 10.77 16.10 37.33
N ARG A 259 11.88 16.21 38.07
CA ARG A 259 12.80 17.35 38.02
C ARG A 259 14.18 16.94 37.54
N SER A 260 14.78 17.75 36.68
CA SER A 260 16.15 17.53 36.22
C SER A 260 17.16 17.89 37.31
N LEU A 261 18.12 16.99 37.53
CA LEU A 261 19.27 17.17 38.41
C LEU A 261 20.55 17.49 37.61
N GLN A 262 20.48 17.50 36.28
CA GLN A 262 21.65 17.50 35.41
C GLN A 262 22.56 18.72 35.64
N ALA A 263 21.98 19.92 35.72
CA ALA A 263 22.75 21.14 35.95
C ALA A 263 23.48 21.14 37.31
N TYR A 264 22.84 20.62 38.36
CA TYR A 264 23.46 20.48 39.69
C TYR A 264 24.59 19.45 39.65
N PHE A 265 24.38 18.34 38.96
CA PHE A 265 25.36 17.28 38.82
C PHE A 265 26.60 17.75 38.04
N ASP A 266 26.39 18.47 36.94
CA ASP A 266 27.48 19.01 36.12
C ASP A 266 28.30 20.05 36.90
N ASP A 267 27.66 20.88 37.73
CA ASP A 267 28.33 21.82 38.63
C ASP A 267 29.18 21.12 39.69
N GLU A 268 28.64 20.07 40.34
CA GLU A 268 29.36 19.29 41.34
C GLU A 268 30.60 18.63 40.74
N VAL A 269 30.44 17.98 39.58
CA VAL A 269 31.53 17.30 38.88
C VAL A 269 32.59 18.28 38.36
N GLY A 270 32.18 19.48 37.96
CA GLY A 270 33.07 20.52 37.46
C GLY A 270 33.92 21.16 38.56
N LYS A 271 33.37 21.28 39.78
CA LYS A 271 34.04 21.95 40.91
C LYS A 271 34.72 20.99 41.88
N ASN A 272 34.35 19.70 41.88
CA ASN A 272 34.82 18.73 42.85
C ASN A 272 35.75 17.67 42.22
N PRO A 273 37.08 17.75 42.45
CA PRO A 273 38.04 16.80 41.90
C PRO A 273 38.08 15.45 42.66
N ASP A 274 37.22 15.24 43.66
CA ASP A 274 37.19 14.01 44.46
C ASP A 274 37.09 12.75 43.56
N PRO A 275 37.94 11.72 43.78
CA PRO A 275 37.94 10.49 42.99
C PRO A 275 36.59 9.77 42.95
N GLY A 276 35.81 9.84 44.04
CA GLY A 276 34.46 9.29 44.13
C GLY A 276 33.47 10.04 43.23
N VAL A 277 33.51 11.37 43.21
CA VAL A 277 32.71 12.21 42.30
C VAL A 277 33.05 11.95 40.83
N GLN A 278 34.34 11.82 40.49
CA GLN A 278 34.76 11.49 39.13
C GLN A 278 34.39 10.06 38.72
N ALA A 279 34.40 9.10 39.65
CA ALA A 279 33.89 7.75 39.41
C ALA A 279 32.37 7.75 39.17
N MET A 280 31.61 8.54 39.94
CA MET A 280 30.17 8.75 39.76
C MET A 280 29.85 9.32 38.38
N LYS A 281 30.59 10.34 37.91
CA LYS A 281 30.47 10.87 36.53
C LYS A 281 30.61 9.79 35.46
N ARG A 282 31.68 8.99 35.54
CA ARG A 282 31.93 7.89 34.57
C ARG A 282 30.82 6.85 34.60
N ARG A 283 30.30 6.52 35.78
CA ARG A 283 29.17 5.60 35.93
C ARG A 283 27.90 6.16 35.30
N LEU A 284 27.57 7.45 35.54
CA LEU A 284 26.41 8.09 34.91
C LEU A 284 26.54 8.11 33.40
N GLN A 285 27.72 8.44 32.85
CA GLN A 285 27.95 8.41 31.40
C GLN A 285 27.73 7.00 30.81
N ALA A 286 28.26 5.96 31.47
CA ALA A 286 28.03 4.58 31.05
C ALA A 286 26.54 4.18 31.13
N LEU A 287 25.82 4.65 32.15
CA LEU A 287 24.37 4.41 32.28
C LEU A 287 23.57 5.16 31.21
N VAL A 288 23.96 6.38 30.85
CA VAL A 288 23.35 7.13 29.73
C VAL A 288 23.54 6.36 28.41
N GLU A 289 24.75 5.86 28.13
CA GLU A 289 25.00 5.00 26.96
C GLU A 289 24.18 3.70 27.00
N GLN A 290 24.07 3.06 28.17
CA GLN A 290 23.24 1.87 28.34
C GLN A 290 21.75 2.16 28.14
N SER A 291 21.27 3.33 28.59
CA SER A 291 19.87 3.74 28.46
C SER A 291 19.41 3.85 27.01
N GLN A 292 20.33 4.15 26.08
CA GLN A 292 20.04 4.16 24.64
C GLN A 292 19.58 2.80 24.12
N LYS A 293 20.01 1.69 24.75
CA LYS A 293 19.59 0.32 24.42
C LYS A 293 18.21 -0.04 24.98
N THR A 294 17.66 0.79 25.86
CA THR A 294 16.37 0.58 26.55
C THR A 294 15.37 1.70 26.25
N GLY A 295 15.49 2.38 25.10
CA GLY A 295 14.57 3.46 24.70
C GLY A 295 14.94 4.84 25.26
N ASN A 296 16.25 5.08 25.43
CA ASN A 296 16.84 6.31 25.96
C ASN A 296 16.26 6.71 27.34
N ALA A 297 15.93 5.71 28.16
CA ALA A 297 15.62 5.90 29.56
C ALA A 297 15.97 4.68 30.40
N LEU A 298 16.13 4.94 31.69
CA LEU A 298 16.40 3.94 32.71
C LEU A 298 15.83 4.41 34.05
N TYR A 299 14.98 3.60 34.67
CA TYR A 299 14.37 3.91 35.97
C TYR A 299 15.06 3.17 37.10
N SER A 300 15.17 3.79 38.28
CA SER A 300 15.71 3.14 39.50
C SER A 300 14.80 2.04 40.04
N THR A 301 13.53 2.02 39.62
CA THR A 301 12.53 1.01 39.97
C THR A 301 12.17 0.15 38.76
N ASP A 302 11.38 -0.90 38.98
CA ASP A 302 10.84 -1.75 37.92
C ASP A 302 9.66 -1.10 37.18
N THR A 303 9.91 0.09 36.63
CA THR A 303 8.92 0.90 35.91
C THR A 303 9.48 1.38 34.58
N TRP A 304 8.58 1.65 33.64
CA TRP A 304 8.85 2.20 32.32
C TRP A 304 7.76 3.21 31.96
N ASP A 305 8.01 4.05 30.97
CA ASP A 305 7.01 4.96 30.41
C ASP A 305 6.72 4.64 28.93
N MET A 306 5.59 5.14 28.41
CA MET A 306 5.16 4.88 27.03
C MET A 306 6.17 5.41 26.00
N ARG A 307 6.80 6.57 26.25
CA ARG A 307 7.82 7.16 25.38
C ARG A 307 9.03 6.21 25.27
N GLN A 308 9.52 5.72 26.40
CA GLN A 308 10.61 4.75 26.48
C GLN A 308 10.28 3.48 25.68
N ALA A 309 9.06 2.95 25.83
CA ALA A 309 8.63 1.76 25.11
C ALA A 309 8.62 2.00 23.58
N LEU A 310 8.08 3.14 23.13
CA LEU A 310 8.05 3.48 21.70
C LEU A 310 9.45 3.65 21.10
N ASP A 311 10.34 4.36 21.79
CA ASP A 311 11.72 4.54 21.36
C ASP A 311 12.49 3.21 21.34
N PHE A 312 12.25 2.34 22.34
CA PHE A 312 12.84 1.00 22.38
C PHE A 312 12.41 0.14 21.18
N PHE A 313 11.12 0.22 20.80
CA PHE A 313 10.63 -0.44 19.60
C PHE A 313 11.04 0.27 18.30
N GLY A 314 11.69 1.44 18.33
CA GLY A 314 12.16 2.13 17.14
C GLY A 314 11.08 2.94 16.40
N LEU A 315 10.02 3.36 17.11
CA LEU A 315 8.89 4.12 16.55
C LEU A 315 8.95 5.63 16.80
N SER A 316 10.06 6.13 17.36
CA SER A 316 10.20 7.52 17.82
C SER A 316 9.13 7.92 18.85
N SER A 317 9.28 9.12 19.41
CA SER A 317 8.40 9.63 20.45
C SER A 317 7.47 10.72 19.90
N PRO A 318 6.19 10.41 19.63
CA PRO A 318 5.28 11.38 19.06
C PRO A 318 4.90 12.45 20.10
N THR A 319 4.89 13.70 19.67
CA THR A 319 4.57 14.89 20.51
C THR A 319 3.28 15.57 20.08
N THR A 320 2.69 15.17 18.96
CA THR A 320 1.44 15.72 18.41
C THR A 320 0.42 14.62 18.11
N LEU A 321 -0.85 14.99 17.97
CA LEU A 321 -1.91 14.05 17.57
C LEU A 321 -1.60 13.34 16.23
N GLU A 322 -1.08 14.07 15.25
CA GLU A 322 -0.76 13.54 13.92
C GLU A 322 0.38 12.51 13.99
N GLN A 323 1.50 12.86 14.64
CA GLN A 323 2.60 11.91 14.89
C GLN A 323 2.11 10.69 15.67
N GLY A 324 1.23 10.90 16.66
CA GLY A 324 0.62 9.81 17.42
C GLY A 324 -0.19 8.85 16.55
N ARG A 325 -0.97 9.37 15.58
CA ARG A 325 -1.73 8.55 14.61
C ARG A 325 -0.81 7.78 13.67
N ASP A 326 0.29 8.37 13.24
CA ASP A 326 1.26 7.67 12.38
C ASP A 326 1.97 6.54 13.13
N VAL A 327 2.40 6.78 14.37
CA VAL A 327 2.95 5.73 15.25
C VAL A 327 1.92 4.64 15.53
N GLN A 328 0.65 5.01 15.74
CA GLN A 328 -0.44 4.05 15.89
C GLN A 328 -0.60 3.17 14.65
N ALA A 329 -0.50 3.73 13.44
CA ALA A 329 -0.58 2.97 12.20
C ALA A 329 0.55 1.94 12.09
N TRP A 330 1.77 2.31 12.48
CA TRP A 330 2.87 1.34 12.61
C TRP A 330 2.53 0.23 13.60
N LEU A 331 2.08 0.58 14.82
CA LEU A 331 1.74 -0.39 15.87
C LEU A 331 0.64 -1.37 15.45
N ASP A 332 -0.37 -0.89 14.73
CA ASP A 332 -1.50 -1.67 14.26
C ASP A 332 -1.17 -2.58 13.07
N THR A 333 -0.06 -2.30 12.39
CA THR A 333 0.39 -3.11 11.26
C THR A 333 0.82 -4.50 11.72
N ARG A 334 0.29 -5.52 11.04
CA ARG A 334 0.64 -6.94 11.23
C ARG A 334 1.31 -7.49 9.98
N TRP A 335 2.25 -8.41 10.19
CA TRP A 335 3.06 -8.96 9.11
C TRP A 335 2.88 -10.47 9.03
N PRO A 336 2.62 -11.03 7.84
CA PRO A 336 2.65 -12.47 7.68
C PRO A 336 4.08 -12.99 7.83
N GLU A 337 4.22 -14.18 8.42
CA GLU A 337 5.47 -14.91 8.29
C GLU A 337 5.66 -15.32 6.81
N PRO A 338 6.89 -15.30 6.28
CA PRO A 338 7.16 -15.85 4.97
C PRO A 338 6.65 -17.30 4.86
N PRO A 339 6.01 -17.68 3.74
CA PRO A 339 5.60 -19.07 3.53
C PRO A 339 6.82 -19.99 3.51
N LEU A 340 6.61 -21.30 3.66
CA LEU A 340 7.73 -22.27 3.71
C LEU A 340 8.63 -22.16 2.46
N THR A 341 8.03 -22.06 1.28
CA THR A 341 8.72 -21.70 0.04
C THR A 341 8.56 -20.20 -0.19
N ALA A 342 9.10 -19.41 0.75
CA ALA A 342 9.11 -17.95 0.79
C ALA A 342 9.60 -17.35 -0.52
N ASP A 343 10.69 -17.89 -1.04
CA ASP A 343 11.34 -17.43 -2.25
C ASP A 343 11.54 -18.62 -3.20
N TYR A 344 10.76 -18.66 -4.28
CA TYR A 344 10.94 -19.66 -5.35
C TYR A 344 12.25 -19.48 -6.12
N ALA A 345 13.00 -18.42 -5.82
CA ALA A 345 14.31 -18.12 -6.37
C ALA A 345 15.41 -18.09 -5.30
N ALA A 346 15.19 -18.65 -4.11
CA ALA A 346 16.18 -18.68 -3.03
C ALA A 346 17.54 -19.27 -3.47
N LEU A 347 17.53 -20.24 -4.39
CA LEU A 347 18.73 -20.85 -4.96
C LEU A 347 19.25 -20.15 -6.22
N THR A 348 18.47 -19.24 -6.81
CA THR A 348 18.82 -18.46 -8.01
C THR A 348 18.46 -16.98 -7.83
N PRO A 349 19.00 -16.29 -6.80
CA PRO A 349 18.76 -14.86 -6.60
C PRO A 349 19.40 -14.03 -7.72
N TYR A 350 18.87 -12.84 -7.98
CA TYR A 350 19.41 -11.93 -9.02
C TYR A 350 20.89 -11.59 -8.78
N THR A 351 21.27 -11.40 -7.52
CA THR A 351 22.66 -11.23 -7.10
C THR A 351 23.08 -12.49 -6.36
N TRP A 352 24.05 -13.24 -6.90
CA TRP A 352 24.52 -14.46 -6.24
C TRP A 352 25.03 -14.18 -4.82
N THR A 353 24.58 -15.01 -3.87
CA THR A 353 24.99 -15.01 -2.46
C THR A 353 25.53 -16.40 -2.08
N PRO A 354 26.36 -16.51 -1.02
CA PRO A 354 26.69 -17.80 -0.42
C PRO A 354 25.45 -18.69 -0.27
N GLY A 355 25.54 -19.96 -0.70
CA GLY A 355 24.42 -20.92 -0.69
C GLY A 355 23.60 -21.00 -1.98
N ALA A 356 23.65 -19.96 -2.83
CA ALA A 356 22.98 -19.97 -4.14
C ALA A 356 23.71 -20.86 -5.16
N LEU A 357 22.96 -21.41 -6.12
CA LEU A 357 23.50 -22.23 -7.20
C LEU A 357 24.30 -21.38 -8.17
N THR A 358 25.40 -21.95 -8.67
CA THR A 358 26.20 -21.38 -9.75
C THR A 358 25.62 -21.75 -11.11
N ALA A 359 26.09 -21.11 -12.18
CA ALA A 359 25.71 -21.47 -13.54
C ALA A 359 26.02 -22.96 -13.85
N ALA A 360 27.15 -23.48 -13.35
CA ALA A 360 27.51 -24.89 -13.50
C ALA A 360 26.53 -25.83 -12.78
N ASP A 361 26.09 -25.46 -11.57
CA ASP A 361 25.09 -26.25 -10.83
C ASP A 361 23.74 -26.26 -11.58
N CYS A 362 23.35 -25.13 -12.18
CA CYS A 362 22.16 -25.05 -13.01
C CYS A 362 22.24 -25.94 -14.26
N GLU A 363 23.41 -26.06 -14.91
CA GLU A 363 23.60 -26.99 -16.03
C GLU A 363 23.42 -28.45 -15.60
N VAL A 364 23.91 -28.84 -14.41
CA VAL A 364 23.67 -30.19 -13.86
C VAL A 364 22.18 -30.43 -13.69
N LEU A 365 21.45 -29.47 -13.09
CA LEU A 365 20.01 -29.60 -12.83
C LEU A 365 19.15 -29.65 -14.09
N LYS A 366 19.58 -29.06 -15.21
CA LYS A 366 18.84 -29.11 -16.49
C LYS A 366 18.61 -30.54 -16.97
N THR A 367 19.51 -31.47 -16.66
CA THR A 367 19.37 -32.89 -17.03
C THR A 367 18.15 -33.55 -16.40
N GLY A 368 17.76 -33.12 -15.19
CA GLY A 368 16.59 -33.61 -14.46
C GLY A 368 15.31 -32.77 -14.63
N ALA A 369 15.37 -31.64 -15.36
CA ALA A 369 14.28 -30.67 -15.43
C ALA A 369 13.02 -31.21 -16.11
N ALA A 370 13.18 -31.90 -17.24
CA ALA A 370 12.07 -32.52 -17.96
C ALA A 370 11.36 -33.60 -17.12
N SER A 371 12.12 -34.35 -16.31
CA SER A 371 11.55 -35.37 -15.42
C SER A 371 10.68 -34.75 -14.33
N VAL A 372 11.15 -33.68 -13.68
CA VAL A 372 10.38 -32.96 -12.65
C VAL A 372 9.14 -32.29 -13.25
N ALA A 373 9.26 -31.70 -14.44
CA ALA A 373 8.12 -31.11 -15.17
C ALA A 373 7.06 -32.18 -15.49
N GLY A 374 7.47 -33.34 -16.01
CA GLY A 374 6.54 -34.45 -16.28
C GLY A 374 5.85 -34.99 -15.03
N LEU A 375 6.55 -35.06 -13.89
CA LEU A 375 5.92 -35.38 -12.59
C LEU A 375 4.91 -34.32 -12.17
N PHE A 376 5.20 -33.04 -12.43
CA PHE A 376 4.31 -31.94 -12.08
C PHE A 376 3.04 -31.96 -12.94
N ASP A 377 3.16 -32.12 -14.26
CA ASP A 377 2.01 -32.25 -15.16
C ASP A 377 1.14 -33.45 -14.79
N SER A 378 1.77 -34.60 -14.48
CA SER A 378 1.06 -35.80 -14.02
C SER A 378 0.31 -35.56 -12.71
N PHE A 379 0.90 -34.78 -11.78
CA PHE A 379 0.25 -34.39 -10.54
C PHE A 379 -0.92 -33.44 -10.79
N LEU A 380 -0.78 -32.46 -11.69
CA LEU A 380 -1.83 -31.51 -12.03
C LEU A 380 -3.02 -32.16 -12.75
N ALA A 381 -2.80 -33.22 -13.51
CA ALA A 381 -3.86 -34.01 -14.14
C ALA A 381 -4.82 -34.67 -13.12
N THR A 382 -4.40 -34.83 -11.86
CA THR A 382 -5.29 -35.34 -10.80
C THR A 382 -6.17 -34.23 -10.24
N PRO A 383 -7.50 -34.42 -10.10
CA PRO A 383 -8.39 -33.42 -9.52
C PRO A 383 -7.91 -32.97 -8.14
N ASP A 384 -8.02 -31.68 -7.85
CA ASP A 384 -7.66 -31.19 -6.51
C ASP A 384 -8.71 -31.63 -5.48
N PRO A 385 -8.37 -32.48 -4.50
CA PRO A 385 -9.34 -32.93 -3.50
C PRO A 385 -9.88 -31.77 -2.64
N TRP A 386 -9.26 -30.59 -2.74
CA TRP A 386 -9.62 -29.38 -1.99
C TRP A 386 -10.21 -28.26 -2.87
N GLN A 387 -10.52 -28.54 -4.15
CA GLN A 387 -10.96 -27.53 -5.13
C GLN A 387 -12.18 -26.71 -4.67
N ALA A 388 -13.05 -27.32 -3.86
CA ALA A 388 -14.25 -26.69 -3.31
C ALA A 388 -13.97 -25.60 -2.25
N LEU A 389 -12.71 -25.42 -1.81
CA LEU A 389 -12.38 -24.61 -0.63
C LEU A 389 -11.31 -23.51 -0.87
N SER A 390 -10.35 -23.69 -1.79
CA SER A 390 -9.52 -22.57 -2.31
C SER A 390 -8.70 -22.94 -3.56
N ALA A 391 -8.67 -22.04 -4.55
CA ALA A 391 -7.81 -22.12 -5.74
C ALA A 391 -6.40 -21.53 -5.50
N ASP A 392 -5.78 -21.80 -4.34
CA ASP A 392 -4.49 -21.22 -3.95
C ASP A 392 -3.29 -21.93 -4.65
N PRO A 393 -2.53 -21.26 -5.53
CA PRO A 393 -1.39 -21.89 -6.22
C PRO A 393 -0.28 -22.35 -5.28
N ASP A 394 -0.02 -21.62 -4.19
CA ASP A 394 1.04 -21.93 -3.20
C ASP A 394 0.79 -23.28 -2.53
N ARG A 395 -0.48 -23.55 -2.20
CA ARG A 395 -0.94 -24.80 -1.61
C ARG A 395 -0.74 -25.97 -2.57
N ARG A 396 -1.09 -25.78 -3.85
CA ARG A 396 -0.97 -26.83 -4.87
C ARG A 396 0.49 -27.16 -5.19
N LEU A 397 1.34 -26.13 -5.30
CA LEU A 397 2.79 -26.29 -5.45
C LEU A 397 3.41 -27.01 -4.25
N THR A 398 3.03 -26.64 -3.03
CA THR A 398 3.49 -27.30 -1.81
C THR A 398 3.10 -28.78 -1.77
N ALA A 399 1.85 -29.10 -2.13
CA ALA A 399 1.38 -30.49 -2.22
C ALA A 399 2.17 -31.31 -3.25
N PHE A 400 2.54 -30.70 -4.39
CA PHE A 400 3.42 -31.35 -5.35
C PHE A 400 4.83 -31.59 -4.77
N PHE A 401 5.44 -30.58 -4.15
CA PHE A 401 6.80 -30.70 -3.60
C PHE A 401 6.91 -31.70 -2.44
N ASP A 402 5.81 -31.91 -1.71
CA ASP A 402 5.71 -32.92 -0.66
C ASP A 402 5.25 -34.30 -1.19
N SER A 403 4.96 -34.44 -2.48
CA SER A 403 4.57 -35.73 -3.06
C SER A 403 5.73 -36.75 -3.03
N PRO A 404 5.46 -38.06 -2.80
CA PRO A 404 6.53 -39.06 -2.68
C PRO A 404 7.48 -39.11 -3.89
N ALA A 405 6.94 -38.93 -5.10
CA ALA A 405 7.71 -38.89 -6.32
C ALA A 405 8.65 -37.67 -6.37
N ALA A 406 8.13 -36.46 -6.06
CA ALA A 406 8.92 -35.24 -6.03
C ALA A 406 9.99 -35.27 -4.93
N VAL A 407 9.68 -35.82 -3.74
CA VAL A 407 10.64 -36.00 -2.64
C VAL A 407 11.80 -36.90 -3.06
N THR A 408 11.51 -38.02 -3.72
CA THR A 408 12.52 -38.95 -4.22
C THR A 408 13.42 -38.29 -5.26
N GLN A 409 12.82 -37.57 -6.21
CA GLN A 409 13.55 -36.87 -7.27
C GLN A 409 14.43 -35.74 -6.72
N ALA A 410 13.91 -34.95 -5.78
CA ALA A 410 14.68 -33.89 -5.13
C ALA A 410 15.89 -34.45 -4.35
N GLN A 411 15.73 -35.60 -3.69
CA GLN A 411 16.83 -36.25 -3.00
C GLN A 411 17.92 -36.72 -3.96
N ALA A 412 17.54 -37.25 -5.13
CA ALA A 412 18.49 -37.67 -6.17
C ALA A 412 19.28 -36.47 -6.72
N LEU A 413 18.59 -35.39 -7.09
CA LEU A 413 19.20 -34.15 -7.60
C LEU A 413 20.12 -33.50 -6.57
N ALA A 414 19.72 -33.48 -5.29
CA ALA A 414 20.57 -32.95 -4.22
C ALA A 414 21.87 -33.74 -4.03
N LYS A 415 21.81 -35.07 -4.19
CA LYS A 415 23.01 -35.94 -4.13
C LYS A 415 23.92 -35.71 -5.33
N GLU A 416 23.36 -35.51 -6.51
CA GLU A 416 24.10 -35.20 -7.73
C GLU A 416 24.85 -33.86 -7.61
N LEU A 417 24.18 -32.83 -7.08
CA LEU A 417 24.78 -31.54 -6.74
C LEU A 417 25.72 -31.58 -5.53
N LYS A 418 25.77 -32.70 -4.80
CA LYS A 418 26.55 -32.87 -3.56
C LYS A 418 26.25 -31.76 -2.54
N LEU A 419 24.97 -31.39 -2.38
CA LEU A 419 24.57 -30.34 -1.43
C LEU A 419 25.05 -30.67 -0.01
N PHE A 420 25.45 -29.63 0.75
CA PHE A 420 25.97 -29.79 2.12
C PHE A 420 25.07 -30.66 3.01
N ASP A 421 23.75 -30.45 2.93
CA ASP A 421 22.74 -31.10 3.77
C ASP A 421 22.65 -32.62 3.56
N VAL A 422 22.99 -33.11 2.37
CA VAL A 422 22.88 -34.54 2.02
C VAL A 422 24.23 -35.24 1.97
N ALA A 423 25.33 -34.54 2.26
CA ALA A 423 26.70 -35.04 2.15
C ALA A 423 26.97 -36.27 3.03
N ASP A 424 26.22 -36.47 4.12
CA ASP A 424 26.35 -37.60 5.05
C ASP A 424 25.21 -38.63 4.90
N GLY A 425 24.47 -38.59 3.78
CA GLY A 425 23.33 -39.49 3.53
C GLY A 425 22.03 -39.11 4.25
N GLN A 426 21.97 -37.92 4.86
CA GLN A 426 20.76 -37.39 5.50
C GLN A 426 19.68 -37.01 4.46
N PRO A 427 18.39 -37.06 4.84
CA PRO A 427 17.30 -36.60 3.98
C PRO A 427 17.37 -35.08 3.77
N LEU A 428 17.05 -34.64 2.55
CA LEU A 428 17.01 -33.23 2.19
C LEU A 428 15.94 -32.49 3.02
N PRO A 429 16.31 -31.41 3.76
CA PRO A 429 15.36 -30.63 4.52
C PRO A 429 14.20 -30.12 3.65
N ARG A 430 12.98 -30.06 4.21
CA ARG A 430 11.75 -29.72 3.47
C ARG A 430 11.85 -28.38 2.72
N ALA A 431 12.37 -27.34 3.36
CA ALA A 431 12.56 -26.03 2.73
C ALA A 431 13.55 -26.08 1.55
N GLN A 432 14.71 -26.72 1.75
CA GLN A 432 15.74 -26.90 0.70
C GLN A 432 15.17 -27.69 -0.50
N ARG A 433 14.35 -28.72 -0.21
CA ARG A 433 13.66 -29.54 -1.22
C ARG A 433 12.72 -28.72 -2.07
N HIS A 434 11.89 -27.89 -1.46
CA HIS A 434 10.94 -27.05 -2.19
C HIS A 434 11.68 -26.02 -3.06
N ALA A 435 12.73 -25.38 -2.52
CA ALA A 435 13.54 -24.43 -3.27
C ALA A 435 14.25 -25.09 -4.47
N LEU A 436 14.76 -26.32 -4.28
CA LEU A 436 15.39 -27.11 -5.34
C LEU A 436 14.39 -27.47 -6.45
N LEU A 437 13.24 -28.06 -6.09
CA LEU A 437 12.20 -28.43 -7.05
C LEU A 437 11.66 -27.21 -7.80
N ALA A 438 11.46 -26.09 -7.10
CA ALA A 438 11.05 -24.84 -7.72
C ALA A 438 12.07 -24.34 -8.75
N THR A 439 13.36 -24.39 -8.41
CA THR A 439 14.44 -24.01 -9.33
C THR A 439 14.47 -24.92 -10.56
N VAL A 440 14.32 -26.23 -10.38
CA VAL A 440 14.34 -27.21 -11.46
C VAL A 440 13.14 -27.04 -12.41
N LEU A 441 11.94 -26.75 -11.87
CA LEU A 441 10.78 -26.40 -12.70
C LEU A 441 11.02 -25.14 -13.54
N LYS A 442 11.66 -24.11 -12.97
CA LYS A 442 12.02 -22.89 -13.72
C LYS A 442 13.07 -23.17 -14.81
N LEU A 443 14.04 -24.06 -14.54
CA LEU A 443 15.08 -24.47 -15.50
C LEU A 443 14.54 -25.30 -16.68
N ASN A 444 13.34 -25.88 -16.58
CA ASN A 444 12.71 -26.61 -17.68
C ASN A 444 12.31 -25.69 -18.84
N LEU A 445 12.17 -24.39 -18.60
CA LEU A 445 11.79 -23.42 -19.62
C LEU A 445 12.99 -22.86 -20.37
N GLN A 446 12.78 -22.50 -21.64
CA GLN A 446 13.79 -21.80 -22.42
C GLN A 446 14.01 -20.37 -21.88
N GLY A 447 15.13 -20.15 -21.18
CA GLY A 447 15.51 -18.85 -20.64
C GLY A 447 16.74 -18.89 -19.73
N SER A 448 17.24 -17.73 -19.33
CA SER A 448 18.31 -17.62 -18.33
C SER A 448 17.76 -17.69 -16.91
N LEU A 449 18.47 -18.38 -16.01
CA LEU A 449 18.17 -18.39 -14.58
C LEU A 449 19.47 -18.08 -13.79
N PRO A 450 19.47 -17.08 -12.88
CA PRO A 450 18.41 -16.09 -12.68
C PRO A 450 18.10 -15.30 -13.95
N GLY A 451 16.83 -14.90 -14.10
CA GLY A 451 16.43 -13.93 -15.12
C GLY A 451 16.93 -12.52 -14.79
N LYS A 452 16.55 -11.52 -15.59
CA LYS A 452 16.75 -10.12 -15.20
C LYS A 452 15.66 -9.69 -14.23
N THR A 453 15.94 -8.68 -13.40
CA THR A 453 14.94 -8.08 -12.51
C THR A 453 13.75 -7.57 -13.32
N GLY A 454 12.54 -7.88 -12.86
CA GLY A 454 11.30 -7.51 -13.55
C GLY A 454 11.03 -8.29 -14.85
N GLU A 455 11.73 -9.41 -15.09
CA GLU A 455 11.49 -10.30 -16.23
C GLU A 455 11.03 -11.70 -15.81
N VAL A 456 10.10 -12.26 -16.60
CA VAL A 456 9.61 -13.64 -16.48
C VAL A 456 10.01 -14.41 -17.73
N ALA A 457 11.03 -15.27 -17.63
CA ALA A 457 11.57 -16.03 -18.76
C ALA A 457 11.81 -15.19 -20.03
N GLY A 458 12.31 -13.96 -19.87
CA GLY A 458 12.57 -12.99 -20.94
C GLY A 458 11.40 -12.06 -21.29
N TYR A 459 10.21 -12.24 -20.71
CA TYR A 459 9.11 -11.28 -20.79
C TYR A 459 9.33 -10.15 -19.78
N ALA A 460 9.49 -8.91 -20.24
CA ALA A 460 9.64 -7.75 -19.36
C ALA A 460 8.28 -7.27 -18.83
N VAL A 461 8.05 -7.46 -17.52
CA VAL A 461 6.76 -7.12 -16.87
C VAL A 461 6.49 -5.62 -16.95
N TYR A 462 7.51 -4.80 -16.64
CA TYR A 462 7.42 -3.33 -16.60
C TYR A 462 7.87 -2.67 -17.91
N GLN A 463 7.51 -3.28 -19.04
CA GLN A 463 7.76 -2.68 -20.36
C GLN A 463 6.73 -1.59 -20.69
N PRO A 464 7.07 -0.56 -21.48
CA PRO A 464 6.15 0.51 -21.84
C PRO A 464 4.84 0.07 -22.51
N ALA A 465 4.84 -1.09 -23.18
CA ALA A 465 3.65 -1.68 -23.79
C ALA A 465 2.61 -2.16 -22.76
N ASN A 466 3.01 -2.36 -21.50
CA ASN A 466 2.11 -2.80 -20.43
C ASN A 466 1.46 -1.63 -19.66
N PHE A 467 1.95 -0.40 -19.81
CA PHE A 467 1.38 0.78 -19.16
C PHE A 467 -0.12 0.94 -19.48
N GLY A 468 -0.96 1.14 -18.46
CA GLY A 468 -2.41 1.27 -18.60
C GLY A 468 -3.19 -0.06 -18.72
N ARG A 469 -2.52 -1.20 -18.95
CA ARG A 469 -3.14 -2.54 -18.96
C ARG A 469 -3.37 -3.05 -17.54
N THR A 470 -4.39 -3.88 -17.35
CA THR A 470 -4.66 -4.53 -16.05
C THR A 470 -3.63 -5.61 -15.74
N GLN A 471 -3.38 -5.86 -14.45
CA GLN A 471 -2.48 -6.95 -14.03
C GLN A 471 -2.96 -8.32 -14.57
N LYS A 472 -4.28 -8.53 -14.64
CA LYS A 472 -4.87 -9.74 -15.24
C LYS A 472 -4.46 -9.94 -16.70
N GLU A 473 -4.54 -8.88 -17.52
CA GLU A 473 -4.15 -8.95 -18.94
C GLU A 473 -2.66 -9.24 -19.09
N VAL A 474 -1.81 -8.60 -18.29
CA VAL A 474 -0.36 -8.84 -18.31
C VAL A 474 -0.02 -10.26 -17.86
N ARG A 475 -0.71 -10.78 -16.83
CA ARG A 475 -0.53 -12.16 -16.38
C ARG A 475 -0.93 -13.17 -17.47
N ALA A 476 -2.04 -12.95 -18.16
CA ALA A 476 -2.47 -13.81 -19.25
C ALA A 476 -1.44 -13.85 -20.41
N ASP A 477 -0.77 -12.72 -20.70
CA ASP A 477 0.31 -12.69 -21.68
C ASP A 477 1.55 -13.44 -21.19
N ILE A 478 1.90 -13.32 -19.91
CA ILE A 478 2.99 -14.09 -19.30
C ILE A 478 2.70 -15.59 -19.38
N GLU A 479 1.49 -16.03 -19.07
CA GLU A 479 1.08 -17.44 -19.18
C GLU A 479 1.13 -17.95 -20.64
N ARG A 480 0.82 -17.09 -21.61
CA ARG A 480 1.01 -17.39 -23.04
C ARG A 480 2.48 -17.51 -23.40
N HIS A 481 3.29 -16.54 -22.98
CA HIS A 481 4.73 -16.53 -23.20
C HIS A 481 5.41 -17.77 -22.61
N LEU A 482 5.02 -18.20 -21.40
CA LEU A 482 5.58 -19.40 -20.77
C LEU A 482 5.25 -20.68 -21.54
N ARG A 483 4.06 -20.77 -22.16
CA ARG A 483 3.72 -21.89 -23.07
C ARG A 483 4.63 -21.91 -24.29
N GLU A 484 4.91 -20.74 -24.88
CA GLU A 484 5.89 -20.61 -25.97
C GLU A 484 7.32 -20.98 -25.53
N LYS A 485 7.63 -20.87 -24.23
CA LYS A 485 8.91 -21.29 -23.62
C LYS A 485 8.97 -22.74 -23.16
N GLY A 486 7.91 -23.53 -23.37
CA GLY A 486 7.88 -24.97 -23.09
C GLY A 486 7.02 -25.43 -21.90
N ALA A 487 6.20 -24.54 -21.32
CA ALA A 487 5.21 -24.95 -20.31
C ALA A 487 3.98 -25.62 -20.95
N SER A 488 3.37 -26.58 -20.24
CA SER A 488 2.04 -27.11 -20.57
C SER A 488 0.94 -26.08 -20.27
N ALA A 489 -0.28 -26.30 -20.78
CA ALA A 489 -1.41 -25.41 -20.50
C ALA A 489 -1.80 -25.43 -19.01
N GLU A 490 -1.65 -26.59 -18.36
CA GLU A 490 -1.96 -26.83 -16.96
C GLU A 490 -0.89 -26.25 -16.03
N SER A 491 0.40 -26.35 -16.38
CA SER A 491 1.51 -25.86 -15.54
C SER A 491 1.78 -24.37 -15.70
N ALA A 492 1.43 -23.75 -16.84
CA ALA A 492 1.73 -22.35 -17.13
C ALA A 492 1.25 -21.37 -16.03
N PRO A 493 0.03 -21.46 -15.47
CA PRO A 493 -0.40 -20.57 -14.39
C PRO A 493 0.41 -20.71 -13.10
N PHE A 494 0.90 -21.91 -12.78
CA PHE A 494 1.73 -22.17 -11.60
C PHE A 494 3.17 -21.70 -11.81
N LEU A 495 3.73 -21.91 -13.01
CA LEU A 495 5.03 -21.37 -13.37
C LEU A 495 4.99 -19.84 -13.39
N ALA A 496 3.92 -19.23 -13.94
CA ALA A 496 3.70 -17.79 -13.88
C ALA A 496 3.70 -17.30 -12.42
N HIS A 497 2.95 -17.97 -11.54
CA HIS A 497 2.95 -17.68 -10.10
C HIS A 497 4.36 -17.75 -9.49
N MET A 498 5.16 -18.76 -9.83
CA MET A 498 6.52 -18.91 -9.31
C MET A 498 7.50 -17.83 -9.81
N PHE A 499 7.43 -17.44 -11.08
CA PHE A 499 8.27 -16.38 -11.62
C PHE A 499 7.85 -15.00 -11.12
N LEU A 500 6.54 -14.72 -11.07
CA LEU A 500 5.99 -13.47 -10.56
C LEU A 500 6.29 -13.26 -9.08
N ALA A 501 6.39 -14.33 -8.29
CA ALA A 501 6.77 -14.23 -6.88
C ALA A 501 8.14 -13.58 -6.66
N GLN A 502 9.02 -13.62 -7.67
CA GLN A 502 10.32 -12.94 -7.65
C GLN A 502 10.28 -11.62 -8.45
N ALA A 503 9.61 -11.59 -9.61
CA ALA A 503 9.69 -10.48 -10.56
C ALA A 503 8.68 -9.35 -10.30
N ALA A 504 7.48 -9.70 -9.83
CA ALA A 504 6.34 -8.79 -9.64
C ALA A 504 5.35 -9.36 -8.59
N PRO A 505 5.75 -9.41 -7.31
CA PRO A 505 4.94 -10.00 -6.24
C PRO A 505 3.60 -9.28 -6.01
N GLU A 506 3.46 -8.02 -6.44
CA GLU A 506 2.19 -7.29 -6.42
C GLU A 506 1.11 -7.94 -7.29
N MET A 507 1.49 -8.76 -8.28
CA MET A 507 0.55 -9.51 -9.12
C MET A 507 0.03 -10.79 -8.48
N LEU A 508 0.46 -11.09 -7.25
CA LEU A 508 0.10 -12.30 -6.50
C LEU A 508 -0.66 -11.98 -5.20
N LEU A 509 -1.12 -10.74 -5.04
CA LEU A 509 -1.92 -10.33 -3.90
C LEU A 509 -3.24 -11.10 -3.85
N LYS A 510 -3.65 -11.45 -2.64
CA LYS A 510 -4.89 -12.20 -2.43
C LYS A 510 -6.11 -11.28 -2.57
N PRO A 511 -7.27 -11.80 -3.02
CA PRO A 511 -8.52 -11.07 -2.93
C PRO A 511 -8.82 -10.67 -1.49
N ASP A 512 -9.49 -9.54 -1.28
CA ASP A 512 -9.89 -9.10 0.05
C ASP A 512 -11.02 -10.03 0.61
N PRO A 513 -10.77 -10.77 1.70
CA PRO A 513 -11.71 -11.75 2.23
C PRO A 513 -12.89 -11.14 3.01
N GLN A 514 -12.86 -9.84 3.34
CA GLN A 514 -13.80 -9.21 4.28
C GLN A 514 -14.40 -7.90 3.78
N LEU A 515 -14.75 -7.80 2.49
CA LEU A 515 -15.51 -6.64 2.02
C LEU A 515 -16.96 -6.73 2.54
N PRO A 516 -17.43 -5.78 3.38
CA PRO A 516 -18.80 -5.77 3.87
C PRO A 516 -19.79 -5.86 2.71
N ALA A 517 -20.89 -6.60 2.88
CA ALA A 517 -21.92 -6.72 1.86
C ALA A 517 -22.51 -5.36 1.43
N SER A 518 -22.39 -4.34 2.30
CA SER A 518 -22.82 -2.97 2.06
C SER A 518 -21.90 -2.16 1.15
N ILE A 519 -20.69 -2.62 0.81
CA ILE A 519 -19.83 -1.94 -0.18
C ILE A 519 -20.32 -2.32 -1.59
N PRO A 520 -20.72 -1.35 -2.44
CA PRO A 520 -21.05 -1.60 -3.84
C PRO A 520 -19.98 -2.45 -4.54
N GLN A 521 -20.40 -3.44 -5.33
CA GLN A 521 -19.48 -4.40 -5.98
C GLN A 521 -18.41 -3.68 -6.83
N VAL A 522 -18.73 -2.52 -7.40
CA VAL A 522 -17.80 -1.69 -8.16
C VAL A 522 -16.68 -1.07 -7.33
N LEU A 523 -16.83 -0.93 -6.01
CA LEU A 523 -15.80 -0.44 -5.10
C LEU A 523 -14.98 -1.58 -4.45
N LYS A 524 -15.41 -2.84 -4.63
CA LYS A 524 -14.64 -4.03 -4.25
C LYS A 524 -13.50 -4.26 -5.24
N GLN A 525 -12.36 -3.61 -5.01
CA GLN A 525 -11.20 -3.69 -5.91
C GLN A 525 -10.57 -5.08 -5.84
N SER A 526 -10.59 -5.81 -6.95
CA SER A 526 -9.70 -6.95 -7.13
C SER A 526 -8.29 -6.44 -7.44
N PRO A 527 -7.23 -6.99 -6.83
CA PRO A 527 -5.85 -6.66 -7.22
C PRO A 527 -5.60 -6.83 -8.73
N ASP A 528 -6.25 -7.82 -9.34
CA ASP A 528 -6.14 -8.16 -10.77
C ASP A 528 -6.60 -7.03 -11.71
N ASP A 529 -7.52 -6.18 -11.26
CA ASP A 529 -8.11 -5.10 -12.06
C ASP A 529 -7.27 -3.81 -12.01
N VAL A 530 -6.23 -3.76 -11.18
CA VAL A 530 -5.35 -2.59 -11.07
C VAL A 530 -4.50 -2.46 -12.32
N ARG A 531 -4.38 -1.23 -12.83
CA ARG A 531 -3.64 -0.93 -14.06
C ARG A 531 -2.15 -0.68 -13.79
N MET A 532 -1.29 -1.24 -14.63
CA MET A 532 0.15 -1.00 -14.58
C MET A 532 0.45 0.49 -14.76
N GLY A 533 1.28 1.04 -13.87
CA GLY A 533 1.67 2.44 -13.91
C GLY A 533 0.70 3.40 -13.21
N SER A 534 -0.41 2.91 -12.63
CA SER A 534 -1.30 3.74 -11.83
C SER A 534 -0.78 3.97 -10.39
N PRO A 535 -1.28 4.98 -9.65
CA PRO A 535 -0.89 5.21 -8.26
C PRO A 535 -1.19 4.00 -7.36
N ALA A 536 -2.30 3.30 -7.62
CA ALA A 536 -2.66 2.08 -6.90
C ALA A 536 -1.63 0.97 -7.12
N TRP A 537 -1.16 0.79 -8.37
CA TRP A 537 -0.09 -0.16 -8.67
C TRP A 537 1.23 0.22 -7.97
N LEU A 538 1.62 1.50 -7.98
CA LEU A 538 2.82 1.97 -7.25
C LEU A 538 2.71 1.72 -5.75
N ALA A 539 1.54 1.96 -5.15
CA ALA A 539 1.29 1.66 -3.74
C ALA A 539 1.42 0.16 -3.45
N MET A 540 0.85 -0.69 -4.30
CA MET A 540 1.00 -2.14 -4.16
C MET A 540 2.46 -2.58 -4.22
N ARG A 541 3.24 -2.05 -5.17
CA ARG A 541 4.68 -2.37 -5.27
C ARG A 541 5.48 -1.90 -4.06
N LEU A 542 5.20 -0.70 -3.56
CA LEU A 542 5.83 -0.19 -2.35
C LEU A 542 5.48 -1.07 -1.14
N GLY A 543 4.19 -1.38 -0.94
CA GLY A 543 3.74 -2.21 0.17
C GLY A 543 4.32 -3.64 0.10
N CYS A 544 4.34 -4.26 -1.09
CA CYS A 544 4.97 -5.56 -1.30
C CYS A 544 6.47 -5.51 -0.98
N GLY A 545 7.17 -4.48 -1.47
CA GLY A 545 8.59 -4.31 -1.19
C GLY A 545 8.89 -4.08 0.29
N ILE A 546 8.03 -3.34 1.01
CA ILE A 546 8.15 -3.17 2.47
C ILE A 546 7.89 -4.51 3.17
N ALA A 547 6.87 -5.28 2.78
CA ALA A 547 6.61 -6.61 3.31
C ALA A 547 7.81 -7.55 3.10
N GLU A 548 8.33 -7.61 1.88
CA GLU A 548 9.44 -8.49 1.56
C GLU A 548 10.73 -8.09 2.25
N ALA A 549 11.00 -6.80 2.36
CA ALA A 549 12.12 -6.29 3.12
C ALA A 549 11.97 -6.59 4.62
N LEU A 550 10.85 -6.23 5.24
CA LEU A 550 10.73 -6.26 6.70
C LEU A 550 10.25 -7.59 7.28
N ALA A 551 9.42 -8.36 6.59
CA ALA A 551 8.93 -9.66 7.06
C ALA A 551 9.73 -10.82 6.45
N GLY A 552 10.31 -10.61 5.27
CA GLY A 552 11.12 -11.58 4.53
C GLY A 552 10.50 -11.91 3.15
N PRO A 553 11.30 -12.50 2.22
CA PRO A 553 10.86 -12.77 0.85
C PRO A 553 9.52 -13.53 0.76
N GLY A 554 8.66 -13.11 -0.17
CA GLY A 554 7.35 -13.72 -0.43
C GLY A 554 6.29 -13.59 0.67
N SER A 555 6.55 -12.84 1.74
CA SER A 555 5.54 -12.50 2.76
C SER A 555 4.34 -11.74 2.17
N SER A 556 4.58 -10.86 1.20
CA SER A 556 3.59 -10.13 0.40
C SER A 556 2.49 -11.02 -0.16
N ARG A 557 2.82 -12.26 -0.55
CA ARG A 557 1.87 -13.23 -1.15
C ARG A 557 0.82 -13.75 -0.17
N ALA A 558 1.02 -13.60 1.13
CA ALA A 558 -0.01 -13.91 2.12
C ALA A 558 -0.99 -12.75 2.36
N MET A 559 -0.72 -11.58 1.75
CA MET A 559 -1.47 -10.35 1.99
C MET A 559 -2.48 -10.06 0.87
N ASN A 560 -3.55 -9.36 1.23
CA ASN A 560 -4.47 -8.76 0.27
C ASN A 560 -4.11 -7.29 -0.04
N ALA A 561 -4.78 -6.69 -1.02
CA ALA A 561 -4.57 -5.29 -1.40
C ALA A 561 -4.74 -4.30 -0.23
N THR A 562 -5.73 -4.52 0.65
CA THR A 562 -5.98 -3.64 1.81
C THR A 562 -4.80 -3.64 2.78
N GLN A 563 -4.29 -4.83 3.10
CA GLN A 563 -3.13 -5.00 3.98
C GLN A 563 -1.86 -4.39 3.36
N VAL A 564 -1.58 -4.66 2.09
CA VAL A 564 -0.40 -4.11 1.39
C VAL A 564 -0.47 -2.59 1.25
N ASN A 565 -1.65 -2.04 0.94
CA ASN A 565 -1.84 -0.61 0.89
C ASN A 565 -1.71 0.05 2.27
N ALA A 566 -2.02 -0.64 3.36
CA ALA A 566 -1.75 -0.14 4.71
C ALA A 566 -0.23 0.03 4.93
N LEU A 567 0.58 -0.91 4.44
CA LEU A 567 2.05 -0.80 4.49
C LEU A 567 2.57 0.39 3.68
N ALA A 568 2.05 0.56 2.46
CA ALA A 568 2.45 1.66 1.57
C ALA A 568 2.11 3.06 2.12
N ARG A 569 1.20 3.14 3.10
CA ARG A 569 0.79 4.40 3.75
C ARG A 569 1.59 4.74 5.00
N LEU A 570 2.38 3.82 5.53
CA LEU A 570 3.19 4.06 6.72
C LEU A 570 4.05 5.31 6.54
N GLN A 571 3.90 6.27 7.46
CA GLN A 571 4.74 7.47 7.47
C GLN A 571 6.04 7.17 8.21
N PRO A 572 7.20 7.54 7.67
CA PRO A 572 8.45 7.36 8.40
C PRO A 572 8.48 8.25 9.66
N GLN A 573 8.82 7.64 10.80
CA GLN A 573 8.93 8.31 12.10
C GLN A 573 10.37 8.75 12.42
N ASN A 574 11.34 8.27 11.63
CA ASN A 574 12.75 8.58 11.77
C ASN A 574 13.47 8.45 10.41
N PRO A 575 14.70 8.97 10.28
CA PRO A 575 15.48 8.88 9.04
C PRO A 575 15.71 7.44 8.55
N GLU A 576 15.83 6.47 9.46
CA GLU A 576 16.01 5.05 9.12
C GLU A 576 14.81 4.47 8.37
N GLN A 577 13.59 4.74 8.85
CA GLN A 577 12.36 4.35 8.17
C GLN A 577 12.17 5.11 6.86
N GLU A 578 12.55 6.38 6.79
CA GLU A 578 12.48 7.16 5.54
C GLU A 578 13.42 6.60 4.47
N ALA A 579 14.64 6.25 4.86
CA ALA A 579 15.64 5.58 4.02
C ALA A 579 15.12 4.23 3.50
N LEU A 580 14.49 3.42 4.35
CA LEU A 580 13.84 2.17 3.95
C LEU A 580 12.74 2.40 2.91
N ILE A 581 11.76 3.25 3.23
CA ILE A 581 10.57 3.47 2.39
C ILE A 581 10.95 4.03 1.03
N LYS A 582 11.82 5.06 0.99
CA LYS A 582 12.30 5.64 -0.28
C LYS A 582 13.22 4.69 -1.03
N GLY A 583 14.04 3.90 -0.34
CA GLY A 583 14.88 2.86 -0.93
C GLY A 583 14.06 1.80 -1.67
N VAL A 584 13.02 1.28 -1.03
CA VAL A 584 12.06 0.35 -1.64
C VAL A 584 11.28 0.99 -2.80
N GLY A 585 10.85 2.25 -2.66
CA GLY A 585 10.07 2.96 -3.67
C GLY A 585 10.86 3.41 -4.92
N THR A 586 12.19 3.37 -4.87
CA THR A 586 13.06 3.91 -5.94
C THR A 586 12.90 3.19 -7.27
N LEU A 587 13.05 1.85 -7.29
CA LEU A 587 12.95 1.08 -8.53
C LEU A 587 11.53 1.14 -9.15
N PRO A 588 10.44 0.99 -8.37
CA PRO A 588 9.09 1.18 -8.90
C PRO A 588 8.86 2.53 -9.57
N LEU A 589 9.37 3.62 -8.98
CA LEU A 589 9.25 4.96 -9.56
C LEU A 589 10.04 5.12 -10.86
N LEU A 590 11.24 4.55 -10.95
CA LEU A 590 12.07 4.59 -12.15
C LEU A 590 11.44 3.78 -13.29
N GLU A 591 10.88 2.60 -12.98
CA GLU A 591 10.17 1.78 -13.96
C GLU A 591 8.86 2.42 -14.41
N TRP A 592 8.13 3.07 -13.49
CA TRP A 592 7.00 3.93 -13.84
C TRP A 592 7.41 5.01 -14.85
N ALA A 593 8.51 5.72 -14.60
CA ALA A 593 8.99 6.80 -15.45
C ALA A 593 9.39 6.30 -16.85
N VAL A 594 9.99 5.11 -16.95
CA VAL A 594 10.28 4.46 -18.25
C VAL A 594 8.99 4.11 -18.98
N MET A 595 8.01 3.51 -18.29
CA MET A 595 6.74 3.14 -18.91
C MET A 595 5.91 4.36 -19.36
N ALA A 596 5.94 5.42 -18.57
CA ALA A 596 5.29 6.71 -18.84
C ALA A 596 6.04 7.58 -19.87
N GLY A 597 7.23 7.16 -20.31
CA GLY A 597 8.03 7.84 -21.33
C GLY A 597 8.90 9.00 -20.83
N VAL A 598 8.98 9.26 -19.51
CA VAL A 598 9.73 10.40 -18.93
C VAL A 598 11.20 10.37 -19.36
N PHE A 599 11.79 9.18 -19.43
CA PHE A 599 13.09 8.95 -20.05
C PHE A 599 13.17 7.50 -20.59
N PRO A 600 14.03 7.22 -21.58
CA PRO A 600 14.23 5.87 -22.07
C PRO A 600 14.92 4.99 -21.02
N LYS A 601 14.67 3.67 -21.09
CA LYS A 601 15.40 2.70 -20.27
C LYS A 601 16.91 2.80 -20.59
N PRO A 602 17.79 3.00 -19.58
CA PRO A 602 19.23 3.06 -19.81
C PRO A 602 19.77 1.77 -20.47
N LEU A 603 20.67 1.91 -21.45
CA LEU A 603 21.22 0.78 -22.21
C LEU A 603 22.03 -0.19 -21.33
N ASP A 604 22.71 0.33 -20.32
CA ASP A 604 23.49 -0.43 -19.33
C ASP A 604 22.65 -0.90 -18.13
N GLY A 605 21.35 -0.56 -18.10
CA GLY A 605 20.44 -0.84 -17.00
C GLY A 605 20.67 -0.01 -15.73
N LYS A 606 21.56 0.99 -15.75
CA LYS A 606 21.93 1.76 -14.55
C LYS A 606 21.24 3.13 -14.54
N TYR A 607 20.34 3.31 -13.58
CA TYR A 607 19.70 4.61 -13.33
C TYR A 607 20.61 5.57 -12.55
N THR A 608 20.46 6.87 -12.82
CA THR A 608 21.19 7.99 -12.19
C THR A 608 20.34 8.78 -11.21
N ALA A 609 20.96 9.70 -10.46
CA ALA A 609 20.25 10.66 -9.60
C ALA A 609 19.28 11.55 -10.38
N GLN A 610 19.68 11.98 -11.57
CA GLN A 610 18.87 12.82 -12.44
C GLN A 610 17.64 12.07 -12.94
N ASN A 611 17.76 10.77 -13.24
CA ASN A 611 16.61 9.93 -13.58
C ASN A 611 15.60 9.88 -12.42
N TYR A 612 16.06 9.70 -11.19
CA TYR A 612 15.16 9.69 -10.03
C TYR A 612 14.47 11.05 -9.85
N GLN A 613 15.23 12.15 -9.91
CA GLN A 613 14.66 13.49 -9.77
C GLN A 613 13.60 13.77 -10.84
N ALA A 614 13.89 13.45 -12.11
CA ALA A 614 12.95 13.60 -13.22
C ALA A 614 11.69 12.74 -13.00
N ALA A 615 11.85 11.49 -12.56
CA ALA A 615 10.74 10.61 -12.25
C ALA A 615 9.87 11.16 -11.10
N ALA A 616 10.49 11.59 -9.99
CA ALA A 616 9.78 12.12 -8.83
C ALA A 616 9.04 13.42 -9.14
N GLN A 617 9.66 14.32 -9.92
CA GLN A 617 9.02 15.56 -10.37
C GLN A 617 7.82 15.26 -11.28
N ALA A 618 8.02 14.49 -12.35
CA ALA A 618 6.95 14.16 -13.28
C ALA A 618 5.78 13.43 -12.60
N PHE A 619 6.08 12.50 -11.68
CA PHE A 619 5.05 11.80 -10.92
C PHE A 619 4.30 12.76 -10.00
N THR A 620 5.00 13.60 -9.23
CA THR A 620 4.39 14.55 -8.30
C THR A 620 3.51 15.56 -9.04
N GLU A 621 3.96 16.08 -10.18
CA GLU A 621 3.18 16.99 -11.03
C GLU A 621 1.91 16.33 -11.57
N GLN A 622 2.01 15.09 -12.06
CA GLN A 622 0.83 14.33 -12.48
C GLN A 622 -0.15 14.11 -11.31
N GLN A 623 0.34 13.70 -10.14
CA GLN A 623 -0.51 13.45 -8.97
C GLN A 623 -1.20 14.72 -8.47
N ASN A 624 -0.47 15.84 -8.38
CA ASN A 624 -1.04 17.12 -7.98
C ASN A 624 -2.10 17.59 -8.99
N SER A 625 -1.80 17.53 -10.30
CA SER A 625 -2.74 17.93 -11.34
C SER A 625 -4.03 17.10 -11.30
N LEU A 626 -3.93 15.79 -11.09
CA LEU A 626 -5.09 14.91 -10.98
C LEU A 626 -5.89 15.15 -9.69
N ARG A 627 -5.22 15.37 -8.56
CA ARG A 627 -5.89 15.73 -7.30
C ARG A 627 -6.64 17.04 -7.44
N ASP A 628 -6.03 18.06 -8.01
CA ASP A 628 -6.62 19.39 -8.15
C ASP A 628 -7.80 19.35 -9.16
N ALA A 629 -7.65 18.57 -10.25
CA ALA A 629 -8.75 18.29 -11.17
C ALA A 629 -9.91 17.54 -10.48
N PHE A 630 -9.60 16.55 -9.64
CA PHE A 630 -10.61 15.83 -8.86
C PHE A 630 -11.38 16.77 -7.93
N GLN A 631 -10.65 17.59 -7.17
CA GLN A 631 -11.25 18.57 -6.25
C GLN A 631 -12.14 19.55 -7.00
N THR A 632 -11.71 20.02 -8.18
CA THR A 632 -12.49 20.93 -9.03
C THR A 632 -13.77 20.28 -9.55
N LEU A 633 -13.70 19.06 -10.09
CA LEU A 633 -14.86 18.36 -10.68
C LEU A 633 -15.88 17.88 -9.63
N THR A 634 -15.47 17.77 -8.37
CA THR A 634 -16.35 17.36 -7.25
C THR A 634 -16.74 18.52 -6.33
N ALA A 635 -16.29 19.73 -6.64
CA ALA A 635 -16.69 20.93 -5.91
C ALA A 635 -18.16 21.28 -6.18
N GLU A 636 -18.81 21.86 -5.17
CA GLU A 636 -20.14 22.44 -5.35
C GLU A 636 -20.06 23.68 -6.28
N PRO A 637 -20.98 23.86 -7.24
CA PRO A 637 -21.04 25.07 -8.05
C PRO A 637 -21.14 26.35 -7.19
N PRO A 638 -20.63 27.49 -7.69
CA PRO A 638 -20.77 28.78 -7.01
C PRO A 638 -22.23 29.11 -6.67
N SER A 639 -22.45 29.69 -5.49
CA SER A 639 -23.75 30.22 -5.05
C SER A 639 -23.56 31.53 -4.31
N MET A 640 -24.61 32.34 -4.20
CA MET A 640 -24.54 33.58 -3.40
C MET A 640 -24.10 33.29 -1.96
N THR A 641 -24.61 32.23 -1.34
CA THR A 641 -24.20 31.81 0.00
C THR A 641 -22.72 31.46 0.07
N ARG A 642 -22.21 30.69 -0.90
CA ARG A 642 -20.79 30.33 -0.94
C ARG A 642 -19.90 31.56 -1.11
N LEU A 643 -20.22 32.44 -2.05
CA LEU A 643 -19.46 33.67 -2.29
C LEU A 643 -19.48 34.61 -1.09
N LEU A 644 -20.63 34.72 -0.42
CA LEU A 644 -20.72 35.47 0.83
C LEU A 644 -19.78 34.89 1.90
N VAL A 645 -19.82 33.57 2.10
CA VAL A 645 -18.94 32.90 3.06
C VAL A 645 -17.47 33.18 2.73
N GLU A 646 -17.05 33.04 1.47
CA GLU A 646 -15.67 33.34 1.04
C GLU A 646 -15.26 34.78 1.37
N GLN A 647 -16.14 35.77 1.16
CA GLN A 647 -15.85 37.16 1.54
C GLN A 647 -15.81 37.36 3.07
N LEU A 648 -16.67 36.66 3.82
CA LEU A 648 -16.67 36.73 5.28
C LEU A 648 -15.41 36.11 5.89
N THR A 649 -14.87 35.02 5.33
CA THR A 649 -13.61 34.43 5.84
C THR A 649 -12.43 35.37 5.70
N LEU A 650 -12.42 36.22 4.66
CA LEU A 650 -11.40 37.27 4.48
C LEU A 650 -11.54 38.39 5.54
N LEU A 651 -12.76 38.70 5.94
CA LEU A 651 -13.06 39.74 6.94
C LEU A 651 -12.89 39.24 8.38
N PHE A 652 -13.07 37.93 8.59
CA PHE A 652 -13.05 37.27 9.90
C PHE A 652 -12.09 36.06 9.88
N PRO A 653 -10.76 36.28 9.75
CA PRO A 653 -9.78 35.19 9.74
C PRO A 653 -9.76 34.37 11.04
N GLU A 654 -10.35 34.89 12.11
CA GLU A 654 -10.54 34.17 13.35
C GLU A 654 -11.59 33.06 13.22
N MET A 655 -12.60 33.21 12.36
CA MET A 655 -13.67 32.23 12.18
C MET A 655 -13.34 31.26 11.05
N SER A 656 -13.64 29.97 11.24
CA SER A 656 -13.54 28.99 10.15
C SER A 656 -14.73 29.10 9.18
N GLU A 657 -14.59 28.55 7.96
CA GLU A 657 -15.68 28.51 6.98
C GLU A 657 -16.93 27.82 7.54
N ASP A 658 -16.76 26.71 8.26
CA ASP A 658 -17.84 25.96 8.90
C ASP A 658 -18.50 26.76 10.03
N GLU A 659 -17.70 27.48 10.81
CA GLU A 659 -18.20 28.37 11.85
C GLU A 659 -19.06 29.47 11.25
N ILE A 660 -18.62 30.12 10.15
CA ILE A 660 -19.40 31.14 9.44
C ILE A 660 -20.70 30.57 8.88
N ARG A 661 -20.64 29.38 8.23
CA ARG A 661 -21.81 28.71 7.64
C ARG A 661 -22.88 28.34 8.67
N GLY A 662 -22.46 28.00 9.89
CA GLY A 662 -23.34 27.63 11.00
C GLY A 662 -23.67 28.77 11.96
N PHE A 663 -23.08 29.96 11.78
CA PHE A 663 -23.20 31.05 12.76
C PHE A 663 -24.61 31.63 12.75
N THR A 664 -25.25 31.70 13.91
CA THR A 664 -26.58 32.31 14.07
C THR A 664 -26.52 33.64 14.81
N LEU A 665 -27.30 34.60 14.33
CA LEU A 665 -27.55 35.87 14.99
C LEU A 665 -28.79 35.74 15.88
N ARG A 666 -28.69 36.23 17.12
CA ARG A 666 -29.81 36.23 18.07
C ARG A 666 -30.57 37.54 18.04
N ARG A 667 -31.87 37.49 17.74
CA ARG A 667 -32.74 38.67 17.86
C ARG A 667 -33.00 38.96 19.35
N VAL A 668 -32.67 40.17 19.79
CA VAL A 668 -33.08 40.72 21.09
C VAL A 668 -34.53 41.16 20.97
N ALA A 669 -35.39 40.56 21.80
CA ALA A 669 -36.82 40.82 21.79
C ALA A 669 -37.16 42.30 22.02
N ASP A 670 -38.10 42.82 21.24
CA ASP A 670 -38.82 44.05 21.60
C ASP A 670 -39.77 43.66 22.75
N PRO A 671 -39.69 44.28 23.95
CA PRO A 671 -40.56 43.95 25.07
C PRO A 671 -42.06 44.14 24.77
N ARG A 672 -42.44 44.75 23.64
CA ARG A 672 -43.84 44.95 23.20
C ARG A 672 -44.37 43.88 22.25
N GLN A 673 -43.53 42.97 21.73
CA GLN A 673 -43.95 41.87 20.86
C GLN A 673 -43.75 40.53 21.57
N HIS A 674 -44.85 39.88 21.98
CA HIS A 674 -44.82 38.51 22.50
C HIS A 674 -44.59 37.51 21.36
N GLY A 675 -43.34 37.37 20.93
CA GLY A 675 -42.86 36.33 20.02
C GLY A 675 -41.55 35.73 20.54
N GLN A 676 -41.36 34.42 20.34
CA GLN A 676 -40.12 33.74 20.74
C GLN A 676 -38.88 34.38 20.08
N PRO A 677 -37.68 34.32 20.71
CA PRO A 677 -36.44 34.71 20.06
C PRO A 677 -36.24 33.85 18.81
N HIS A 678 -36.03 34.48 17.66
CA HIS A 678 -35.70 33.77 16.42
C HIS A 678 -34.18 33.86 16.22
N GLU A 679 -33.50 32.72 16.16
CA GLU A 679 -32.14 32.63 15.65
C GLU A 679 -32.19 32.59 14.11
N VAL A 680 -31.36 33.41 13.45
CA VAL A 680 -31.26 33.46 11.99
C VAL A 680 -29.81 33.25 11.60
N LEU A 681 -29.54 32.45 10.57
CA LEU A 681 -28.18 32.27 10.06
C LEU A 681 -27.62 33.60 9.57
N LEU A 682 -26.37 33.90 9.95
CA LEU A 682 -25.65 35.11 9.56
C LEU A 682 -25.65 35.29 8.03
N THR A 683 -25.40 34.21 7.31
CA THR A 683 -25.34 34.18 5.86
C THR A 683 -26.70 34.48 5.21
N GLU A 684 -27.78 33.90 5.73
CA GLU A 684 -29.14 34.16 5.26
C GLU A 684 -29.57 35.61 5.52
N PHE A 685 -29.25 36.12 6.71
CA PHE A 685 -29.56 37.50 7.08
C PHE A 685 -28.86 38.50 6.17
N LEU A 686 -27.56 38.36 5.96
CA LEU A 686 -26.77 39.28 5.15
C LEU A 686 -27.18 39.28 3.67
N LEU A 687 -27.47 38.11 3.08
CA LEU A 687 -27.98 38.05 1.71
C LEU A 687 -29.34 38.75 1.57
N ALA A 688 -30.25 38.54 2.51
CA ALA A 688 -31.56 39.16 2.49
C ALA A 688 -31.53 40.69 2.59
N GLU A 689 -30.59 41.24 3.35
CA GLU A 689 -30.42 42.70 3.49
C GLU A 689 -29.78 43.34 2.25
N GLN A 690 -28.96 42.61 1.49
CA GLN A 690 -28.38 43.13 0.24
C GLN A 690 -29.41 43.30 -0.91
N ASP A 691 -30.52 42.55 -0.89
CA ASP A 691 -31.55 42.54 -1.95
C ASP A 691 -32.69 43.56 -1.76
N SER A 692 -32.70 44.35 -0.68
CA SER A 692 -33.76 45.34 -0.45
C SER A 692 -33.63 46.56 -1.39
N PRO A 693 -34.71 47.02 -2.06
CA PRO A 693 -34.70 48.22 -2.89
C PRO A 693 -34.34 49.44 -2.01
N GLY A 694 -33.09 49.88 -2.09
CA GLY A 694 -32.53 50.87 -1.17
C GLY A 694 -31.46 50.32 -0.20
N ALA A 695 -30.74 49.25 -0.52
CA ALA A 695 -29.72 48.60 0.32
C ALA A 695 -28.77 49.54 1.11
N LEU A 696 -28.36 50.69 0.58
CA LEU A 696 -27.57 51.69 1.34
C LEU A 696 -28.41 52.46 2.37
N VAL A 697 -29.68 52.72 2.07
CA VAL A 697 -30.66 53.30 2.99
C VAL A 697 -31.13 52.26 4.00
N ALA A 698 -31.33 50.99 3.63
CA ALA A 698 -31.71 49.91 4.55
C ALA A 698 -30.56 49.51 5.48
N PHE A 699 -29.32 49.42 5.00
CA PHE A 699 -28.15 49.23 5.86
C PHE A 699 -27.89 50.46 6.76
N ASN A 700 -28.05 51.69 6.25
CA ASN A 700 -28.03 52.89 7.11
C ASN A 700 -29.21 52.92 8.08
N THR A 701 -30.40 52.44 7.68
CA THR A 701 -31.59 52.38 8.53
C THR A 701 -31.41 51.30 9.58
N TRP A 702 -30.78 50.17 9.27
CA TRP A 702 -30.35 49.15 10.22
C TRP A 702 -29.29 49.70 11.19
N LEU A 703 -28.25 50.40 10.70
CA LEU A 703 -27.24 51.05 11.56
C LEU A 703 -27.86 52.15 12.44
N ASN A 704 -28.84 52.88 11.90
CA ASN A 704 -29.56 53.95 12.59
C ASN A 704 -30.62 53.40 13.57
N GLU A 705 -31.29 52.29 13.26
CA GLU A 705 -32.22 51.58 14.13
C GLU A 705 -31.49 50.78 15.22
N TYR A 706 -30.26 50.34 14.94
CA TYR A 706 -29.31 49.80 15.92
C TYR A 706 -28.90 50.88 16.93
N ARG A 707 -28.63 52.12 16.47
CA ARG A 707 -28.44 53.30 17.35
C ARG A 707 -29.73 53.75 18.04
N ALA A 708 -30.91 53.53 17.45
CA ALA A 708 -32.22 53.95 17.98
C ALA A 708 -32.95 52.88 18.83
N GLY A 709 -32.39 51.68 18.96
CA GLY A 709 -32.81 50.66 19.93
C GLY A 709 -34.08 49.85 19.60
N LYS A 710 -34.56 49.81 18.34
CA LYS A 710 -35.88 49.23 18.01
C LYS A 710 -35.89 47.77 17.51
N ALA A 711 -34.77 47.18 17.13
CA ALA A 711 -34.59 45.71 17.04
C ALA A 711 -33.08 45.41 17.03
N LYS A 712 -32.56 44.61 17.98
CA LYS A 712 -31.12 44.27 18.01
C LYS A 712 -30.92 42.83 17.54
N TYR A 713 -30.03 42.58 16.59
CA TYR A 713 -29.41 41.27 16.43
C TYR A 713 -28.06 41.29 17.16
N LYS A 714 -27.81 40.31 18.02
CA LYS A 714 -26.57 40.21 18.79
C LYS A 714 -25.65 39.16 18.17
N PHE A 715 -24.43 39.59 17.87
CA PHE A 715 -23.31 38.74 17.49
C PHE A 715 -22.55 38.34 18.76
N GLU A 716 -22.59 37.06 19.10
CA GLU A 716 -21.96 36.51 20.31
C GLU A 716 -20.82 35.56 19.90
N HIS A 717 -19.58 36.05 19.92
CA HIS A 717 -18.40 35.25 19.59
C HIS A 717 -17.29 35.44 20.64
N PRO A 718 -16.56 34.37 21.05
CA PRO A 718 -15.58 34.44 22.14
C PRO A 718 -14.35 35.31 21.85
N ARG A 719 -14.03 35.54 20.57
CA ARG A 719 -12.82 36.29 20.14
C ARG A 719 -13.09 37.57 19.35
N ILE A 720 -14.34 37.83 18.96
CA ILE A 720 -14.69 38.97 18.10
C ILE A 720 -15.78 39.76 18.82
N SER A 721 -15.52 41.03 19.11
CA SER A 721 -16.52 41.90 19.72
C SER A 721 -17.60 42.30 18.70
N GLN A 722 -18.78 42.68 19.18
CA GLN A 722 -19.84 43.22 18.33
C GLN A 722 -19.37 44.45 17.53
N ALA A 723 -18.56 45.34 18.13
CA ALA A 723 -18.05 46.52 17.46
C ALA A 723 -17.07 46.18 16.33
N ASP A 724 -16.20 45.19 16.55
CA ASP A 724 -15.27 44.70 15.51
C ASP A 724 -16.04 44.04 14.35
N PHE A 725 -17.09 43.29 14.68
CA PHE A 725 -17.99 42.70 13.69
C PHE A 725 -18.66 43.78 12.83
N ASP A 726 -19.23 44.80 13.47
CA ASP A 726 -19.92 45.92 12.78
C ASP A 726 -18.96 46.73 11.90
N GLU A 727 -17.70 46.93 12.29
CA GLU A 727 -16.69 47.62 11.46
C GLU A 727 -16.23 46.76 10.27
N ARG A 728 -15.97 45.47 10.49
CA ARG A 728 -15.50 44.57 9.44
C ARG A 728 -16.57 44.32 8.39
N ILE A 729 -17.84 44.17 8.79
CA ILE A 729 -18.94 43.88 7.86
C ILE A 729 -19.23 45.04 6.89
N LYS A 730 -18.89 46.29 7.24
CA LYS A 730 -18.98 47.44 6.33
C LYS A 730 -18.11 47.29 5.08
N LYS A 731 -17.07 46.46 5.14
CA LYS A 731 -16.15 46.18 4.02
C LYS A 731 -16.64 45.04 3.12
N LEU A 732 -17.77 44.41 3.45
CA LEU A 732 -18.35 43.33 2.66
C LEU A 732 -18.87 43.87 1.30
N PRO A 733 -18.41 43.35 0.16
CA PRO A 733 -18.93 43.75 -1.14
C PRO A 733 -20.35 43.23 -1.37
N LYS A 734 -21.04 43.80 -2.38
CA LYS A 734 -22.27 43.20 -2.91
C LYS A 734 -21.95 41.85 -3.53
N ILE A 735 -22.73 40.83 -3.19
CA ILE A 735 -22.46 39.45 -3.62
C ILE A 735 -23.01 39.17 -5.03
N ALA A 736 -24.20 39.68 -5.38
CA ALA A 736 -24.83 39.41 -6.68
C ALA A 736 -23.93 39.72 -7.91
N PRO A 737 -23.17 40.85 -7.98
CA PRO A 737 -22.26 41.11 -9.09
C PRO A 737 -21.08 40.13 -9.20
N LEU A 738 -20.75 39.39 -8.14
CA LEU A 738 -19.66 38.41 -8.12
C LEU A 738 -20.08 37.06 -8.71
N VAL A 739 -21.39 36.80 -8.83
CA VAL A 739 -21.94 35.49 -9.24
C VAL A 739 -21.54 35.12 -10.66
N ALA A 740 -21.78 36.00 -11.64
CA ALA A 740 -21.47 35.69 -13.04
C ALA A 740 -19.97 35.46 -13.29
N PRO A 741 -19.05 36.32 -12.79
CA PRO A 741 -17.61 36.05 -12.88
C PRO A 741 -17.19 34.74 -12.20
N ALA A 742 -17.77 34.41 -11.03
CA ALA A 742 -17.46 33.17 -10.32
C ALA A 742 -17.92 31.93 -11.10
N ILE A 743 -19.08 31.99 -11.76
CA ILE A 743 -19.57 30.90 -12.62
C ILE A 743 -18.68 30.74 -13.84
N GLU A 744 -18.30 31.82 -14.53
CA GLU A 744 -17.40 31.72 -15.68
C GLU A 744 -16.03 31.15 -15.27
N ARG A 745 -15.52 31.56 -14.10
CA ARG A 745 -14.30 30.96 -13.54
C ARG A 745 -14.47 29.47 -13.26
N TYR A 746 -15.58 29.09 -12.63
CA TYR A 746 -15.90 27.68 -12.34
C TYR A 746 -16.01 26.84 -13.62
N VAL A 747 -16.69 27.33 -14.66
CA VAL A 747 -16.80 26.66 -15.97
C VAL A 747 -15.41 26.48 -16.60
N ALA A 748 -14.56 27.51 -16.54
CA ALA A 748 -13.19 27.43 -17.06
C ALA A 748 -12.33 26.43 -16.28
N ASP A 749 -12.44 26.42 -14.94
CA ASP A 749 -11.73 25.50 -14.06
C ASP A 749 -12.20 24.04 -14.30
N CYS A 750 -13.51 23.79 -14.44
CA CYS A 750 -14.04 22.48 -14.82
C CYS A 750 -13.53 22.02 -16.19
N ARG A 751 -13.44 22.94 -17.17
CA ARG A 751 -12.89 22.62 -18.51
C ARG A 751 -11.41 22.21 -18.42
N ALA A 752 -10.61 22.93 -17.63
CA ALA A 752 -9.21 22.61 -17.41
C ALA A 752 -9.04 21.27 -16.66
N ALA A 753 -9.85 21.02 -15.63
CA ALA A 753 -9.85 19.77 -14.88
C ALA A 753 -10.21 18.57 -15.78
N GLN A 754 -11.22 18.74 -16.64
CA GLN A 754 -11.58 17.76 -17.65
C GLN A 754 -10.46 17.48 -18.65
N ALA A 755 -9.74 18.51 -19.08
CA ALA A 755 -8.58 18.33 -19.94
C ALA A 755 -7.51 17.43 -19.28
N THR A 756 -7.28 17.61 -17.98
CA THR A 756 -6.37 16.77 -17.18
C THR A 756 -6.83 15.31 -17.12
N VAL A 757 -8.13 15.06 -16.94
CA VAL A 757 -8.69 13.68 -16.98
C VAL A 757 -8.51 13.06 -18.36
N LEU A 758 -8.78 13.80 -19.44
CA LEU A 758 -8.58 13.29 -20.81
C LEU A 758 -7.11 12.98 -21.11
N LYS A 759 -6.17 13.81 -20.64
CA LYS A 759 -4.73 13.50 -20.72
C LYS A 759 -4.39 12.17 -20.06
N LEU A 760 -4.99 11.87 -18.90
CA LEU A 760 -4.85 10.56 -18.26
C LEU A 760 -5.44 9.45 -19.11
N MET A 761 -6.64 9.64 -19.68
CA MET A 761 -7.29 8.65 -20.55
C MET A 761 -6.43 8.30 -21.77
N PHE A 762 -5.85 9.30 -22.46
CA PHE A 762 -4.93 9.08 -23.57
C PHE A 762 -3.62 8.42 -23.12
N ALA A 763 -3.08 8.78 -21.95
CA ALA A 763 -1.88 8.15 -21.42
C ALA A 763 -2.05 6.66 -21.09
N GLN A 764 -3.29 6.20 -20.87
CA GLN A 764 -3.60 4.78 -20.62
C GLN A 764 -3.91 3.97 -21.90
N LEU A 765 -3.86 4.57 -23.09
CA LEU A 765 -3.99 3.83 -24.35
C LEU A 765 -2.80 2.89 -24.58
N PRO A 766 -2.98 1.82 -25.37
CA PRO A 766 -1.88 0.96 -25.81
C PRO A 766 -0.71 1.79 -26.38
N LEU A 767 0.52 1.34 -26.14
CA LEU A 767 1.73 2.08 -26.56
C LEU A 767 1.73 2.44 -28.05
N GLU A 768 1.28 1.52 -28.89
CA GLU A 768 1.16 1.71 -30.35
C GLU A 768 0.25 2.90 -30.68
N ASP A 769 -0.91 2.96 -30.03
CA ASP A 769 -1.89 4.03 -30.23
C ASP A 769 -1.35 5.38 -29.71
N ARG A 770 -0.65 5.37 -28.58
CA ARG A 770 0.00 6.59 -28.04
C ARG A 770 1.07 7.12 -28.99
N LYS A 771 1.90 6.24 -29.55
CA LYS A 771 2.91 6.61 -30.56
C LYS A 771 2.25 7.16 -31.82
N ALA A 772 1.19 6.52 -32.30
CA ALA A 772 0.47 6.94 -33.49
C ALA A 772 -0.14 8.35 -33.32
N LEU A 773 -0.74 8.63 -32.17
CA LEU A 773 -1.28 9.95 -31.83
C LEU A 773 -0.20 11.03 -31.67
N GLU A 774 0.98 10.67 -31.13
CA GLU A 774 2.08 11.60 -30.92
C GLU A 774 2.70 12.10 -32.25
N VAL A 775 2.87 11.20 -33.22
CA VAL A 775 3.55 11.54 -34.49
C VAL A 775 2.60 11.81 -35.64
N GLY A 776 1.37 11.29 -35.59
CA GLY A 776 0.42 11.33 -36.69
C GLY A 776 -0.23 12.70 -36.93
N GLN A 777 -0.73 12.87 -38.15
CA GLN A 777 -1.74 13.89 -38.43
C GLN A 777 -3.04 13.49 -37.72
N ILE A 778 -3.70 14.44 -37.06
CA ILE A 778 -4.92 14.20 -36.29
C ILE A 778 -6.06 15.01 -36.90
N GLU A 779 -7.18 14.36 -37.13
CA GLU A 779 -8.41 14.98 -37.63
C GLU A 779 -9.55 14.73 -36.66
N PHE A 780 -10.45 15.71 -36.53
CA PHE A 780 -11.57 15.65 -35.60
C PHE A 780 -12.90 15.69 -36.36
N PHE A 781 -13.81 14.80 -35.98
CA PHE A 781 -15.13 14.69 -36.57
C PHE A 781 -16.22 14.70 -35.51
N SER A 782 -17.36 15.28 -35.86
CA SER A 782 -18.60 15.28 -35.08
C SER A 782 -19.72 14.66 -35.90
N LEU A 783 -20.73 14.16 -35.20
CA LEU A 783 -21.93 13.59 -35.80
C LEU A 783 -23.12 14.52 -35.54
N ARG A 784 -24.05 14.59 -36.47
CA ARG A 784 -25.35 15.28 -36.28
C ARG A 784 -26.49 14.60 -37.03
N GLU A 785 -27.72 14.88 -36.60
CA GLU A 785 -28.94 14.60 -37.36
C GLU A 785 -29.14 15.65 -38.48
N ALA A 786 -30.03 15.35 -39.43
CA ALA A 786 -30.53 16.35 -40.36
C ALA A 786 -31.43 17.35 -39.60
N THR A 787 -31.30 18.63 -39.93
CA THR A 787 -32.14 19.73 -39.38
C THR A 787 -33.52 19.75 -40.02
N GLY A 788 -33.64 19.21 -41.24
CA GLY A 788 -34.85 19.33 -42.07
C GLY A 788 -34.99 20.67 -42.77
N ASP A 789 -34.00 21.56 -42.62
CA ASP A 789 -33.94 22.88 -43.24
C ASP A 789 -33.02 22.87 -44.48
N ALA A 790 -33.11 23.90 -45.33
CA ALA A 790 -32.27 24.00 -46.51
C ALA A 790 -30.82 24.37 -46.12
N ILE A 791 -29.84 24.02 -46.95
CA ILE A 791 -28.40 24.25 -46.68
C ILE A 791 -28.10 25.72 -46.37
N GLU A 792 -28.77 26.64 -47.06
CA GLU A 792 -28.66 28.09 -46.84
C GLU A 792 -29.10 28.53 -45.43
N ASP A 793 -30.03 27.80 -44.79
CA ASP A 793 -30.44 28.05 -43.41
C ASP A 793 -29.52 27.34 -42.41
N ASP A 794 -29.02 26.16 -42.75
CA ASP A 794 -27.99 25.44 -41.97
C ASP A 794 -26.72 26.30 -41.79
N GLU A 795 -26.42 27.18 -42.75
CA GLU A 795 -25.27 28.09 -42.75
C GLU A 795 -25.63 29.53 -42.32
N GLY A 796 -26.91 29.78 -42.02
CA GLY A 796 -27.45 31.09 -41.63
C GLY A 796 -27.35 31.38 -40.12
N ALA A 797 -27.72 32.61 -39.74
CA ALA A 797 -27.68 33.06 -38.34
C ALA A 797 -28.64 32.29 -37.41
N ASP A 798 -29.74 31.76 -37.96
CA ASP A 798 -30.77 31.01 -37.24
C ASP A 798 -30.62 29.48 -37.40
N SER A 799 -29.40 29.01 -37.69
CA SER A 799 -29.11 27.59 -37.94
C SER A 799 -29.44 26.71 -36.74
N LYS A 800 -30.20 25.64 -36.99
CA LYS A 800 -30.51 24.61 -35.98
C LYS A 800 -29.45 23.51 -35.87
N VAL A 801 -28.34 23.63 -36.61
CA VAL A 801 -27.29 22.60 -36.64
C VAL A 801 -26.74 22.29 -35.26
N ALA A 802 -26.59 23.29 -34.39
CA ALA A 802 -26.09 23.10 -33.03
C ALA A 802 -27.00 22.22 -32.17
N GLU A 803 -28.32 22.32 -32.34
CA GLU A 803 -29.33 21.53 -31.58
C GLU A 803 -29.37 20.06 -32.00
N HIS A 804 -29.04 19.79 -33.27
CA HIS A 804 -29.00 18.46 -33.85
C HIS A 804 -27.61 17.79 -33.78
N LYS A 805 -26.60 18.50 -33.27
CA LYS A 805 -25.22 18.01 -33.16
C LYS A 805 -25.02 17.15 -31.91
N GLY A 806 -24.26 16.08 -32.06
CA GLY A 806 -23.77 15.28 -30.94
C GLY A 806 -22.60 15.97 -30.23
N THR A 807 -22.84 16.56 -29.06
CA THR A 807 -21.86 17.33 -28.28
C THR A 807 -21.24 16.56 -27.12
N HIS A 808 -21.43 15.24 -27.01
CA HIS A 808 -20.86 14.43 -25.93
C HIS A 808 -19.78 13.45 -26.41
N GLY A 809 -19.63 13.29 -27.72
CA GLY A 809 -18.63 12.43 -28.35
C GLY A 809 -17.85 13.16 -29.44
N THR A 810 -16.59 12.79 -29.63
CA THR A 810 -15.76 13.26 -30.74
C THR A 810 -15.03 12.08 -31.36
N LEU A 811 -15.16 11.92 -32.68
CA LEU A 811 -14.40 10.94 -33.43
C LEU A 811 -13.07 11.56 -33.85
N ILE A 812 -11.97 10.88 -33.55
CA ILE A 812 -10.62 11.29 -33.92
C ILE A 812 -10.06 10.28 -34.90
N ARG A 813 -9.44 10.75 -35.98
CA ARG A 813 -8.62 9.92 -36.87
C ARG A 813 -7.16 10.30 -36.71
N TYR A 814 -6.29 9.30 -36.61
CA TYR A 814 -4.86 9.51 -36.84
C TYR A 814 -4.47 8.97 -38.22
N GLU A 815 -3.48 9.60 -38.85
CA GLU A 815 -2.77 9.06 -40.01
C GLU A 815 -1.25 9.21 -39.81
N THR A 816 -0.51 8.12 -39.97
CA THR A 816 0.95 8.08 -39.84
C THR A 816 1.58 6.95 -40.65
N GLY A 817 2.73 7.21 -41.27
CA GLY A 817 3.54 6.16 -41.89
C GLY A 817 4.52 5.47 -40.93
N ALA A 818 4.53 5.84 -39.64
CA ALA A 818 5.53 5.40 -38.67
C ALA A 818 5.05 4.25 -37.75
N VAL A 819 3.75 3.96 -37.75
CA VAL A 819 3.09 2.90 -36.95
C VAL A 819 2.13 2.12 -37.86
N GLU A 820 1.90 0.84 -37.58
CA GLU A 820 0.87 0.04 -38.25
C GLU A 820 -0.31 -0.24 -37.31
N PRO A 821 -1.57 -0.07 -37.74
CA PRO A 821 -1.99 0.34 -39.09
C PRO A 821 -1.70 1.83 -39.39
N ARG A 822 -1.51 2.17 -40.68
CA ARG A 822 -1.23 3.56 -41.13
C ARG A 822 -2.27 4.60 -40.66
N PHE A 823 -3.49 4.19 -40.38
CA PHE A 823 -4.54 5.04 -39.84
C PHE A 823 -5.39 4.27 -38.84
N GLY A 824 -6.09 4.99 -37.98
CA GLY A 824 -7.08 4.41 -37.08
C GLY A 824 -7.99 5.48 -36.48
N TYR A 825 -9.07 5.02 -35.88
CA TYR A 825 -10.13 5.88 -35.35
C TYR A 825 -10.35 5.65 -33.86
N PHE A 826 -10.65 6.72 -33.14
CA PHE A 826 -11.05 6.70 -31.73
C PHE A 826 -12.30 7.53 -31.52
N GLU A 827 -13.32 6.95 -30.90
CA GLU A 827 -14.44 7.70 -30.36
C GLU A 827 -14.13 8.07 -28.91
N VAL A 828 -14.09 9.38 -28.63
CA VAL A 828 -13.77 9.92 -27.31
C VAL A 828 -15.04 10.48 -26.69
N PHE A 829 -15.46 9.89 -25.58
CA PHE A 829 -16.63 10.28 -24.80
C PHE A 829 -16.17 10.70 -23.40
N PRO A 830 -15.91 12.00 -23.16
CA PRO A 830 -15.44 12.47 -21.86
C PRO A 830 -16.44 12.18 -20.74
N GLY A 831 -17.74 12.48 -20.93
CA GLY A 831 -18.76 12.29 -19.90
C GLY A 831 -18.86 10.85 -19.38
N ALA A 832 -18.69 9.87 -20.26
CA ALA A 832 -18.68 8.45 -19.94
C ALA A 832 -17.29 7.89 -19.56
N MET A 833 -16.23 8.72 -19.56
CA MET A 833 -14.82 8.31 -19.37
C MET A 833 -14.39 7.15 -20.28
N ARG A 834 -14.78 7.23 -21.56
CA ARG A 834 -14.52 6.15 -22.51
C ARG A 834 -13.80 6.65 -23.75
N ILE A 835 -12.76 5.90 -24.14
CA ILE A 835 -12.19 5.95 -25.48
C ILE A 835 -12.45 4.58 -26.12
N VAL A 836 -13.10 4.57 -27.28
CA VAL A 836 -13.39 3.36 -28.06
C VAL A 836 -12.55 3.39 -29.33
N LYS A 837 -11.67 2.40 -29.50
CA LYS A 837 -10.94 2.22 -30.76
C LYS A 837 -11.89 1.62 -31.81
N ARG A 838 -11.85 2.14 -33.03
CA ARG A 838 -12.71 1.76 -34.15
C ARG A 838 -11.86 1.23 -35.30
N ASP A 839 -11.83 -0.10 -35.40
CA ASP A 839 -11.08 -0.84 -36.43
C ASP A 839 -11.97 -1.24 -37.63
N ASP A 840 -13.25 -0.92 -37.58
CA ASP A 840 -14.27 -1.27 -38.58
C ASP A 840 -14.58 -0.13 -39.58
N LEU A 841 -14.02 1.07 -39.37
CA LEU A 841 -14.25 2.23 -40.22
C LEU A 841 -13.29 2.29 -41.41
N SER A 842 -13.79 2.73 -42.57
CA SER A 842 -12.99 2.88 -43.79
C SER A 842 -12.00 4.05 -43.72
N TYR A 843 -10.94 4.00 -44.53
CA TYR A 843 -9.99 5.11 -44.65
C TYR A 843 -10.70 6.43 -45.01
N THR A 844 -11.59 6.42 -46.00
CA THR A 844 -12.38 7.61 -46.37
C THR A 844 -13.71 7.59 -45.64
N LEU A 845 -14.04 8.67 -44.92
CA LEU A 845 -15.36 8.90 -44.33
C LEU A 845 -16.24 9.72 -45.27
N PRO A 846 -17.54 9.38 -45.45
CA PRO A 846 -18.47 10.17 -46.25
C PRO A 846 -18.90 11.44 -45.49
N LEU A 847 -18.15 12.53 -45.65
CA LEU A 847 -18.46 13.82 -45.01
C LEU A 847 -19.65 14.52 -45.64
N GLY A 848 -20.37 15.33 -44.86
CA GLY A 848 -21.42 16.23 -45.36
C GLY A 848 -22.76 15.57 -45.72
N GLY A 849 -22.91 14.26 -45.51
CA GLY A 849 -24.17 13.54 -45.74
C GLY A 849 -24.48 13.33 -47.24
N GLN A 850 -25.77 13.39 -47.59
CA GLN A 850 -26.25 13.37 -48.97
C GLN A 850 -26.99 14.69 -49.26
N VAL A 851 -26.58 15.40 -50.31
CA VAL A 851 -27.28 16.61 -50.75
C VAL A 851 -28.34 16.22 -51.77
N GLU A 852 -29.60 16.56 -51.49
CA GLU A 852 -30.73 16.35 -52.42
C GLU A 852 -31.57 17.62 -52.56
N VAL A 853 -32.22 17.78 -53.72
CA VAL A 853 -33.11 18.92 -53.98
C VAL A 853 -34.50 18.61 -53.44
N GLY A 854 -34.90 19.31 -52.38
CA GLY A 854 -36.22 19.25 -51.76
C GLY A 854 -37.06 20.50 -52.03
N GLN A 855 -38.29 20.52 -51.49
CA GLN A 855 -39.21 21.65 -51.58
C GLN A 855 -39.32 22.38 -50.23
N LYS A 856 -38.97 23.67 -50.21
CA LYS A 856 -39.11 24.56 -49.05
C LYS A 856 -40.31 25.51 -49.25
N PRO A 857 -41.23 25.66 -48.28
CA PRO A 857 -42.29 26.66 -48.37
C PRO A 857 -41.74 28.08 -48.60
N HIS A 858 -42.35 28.85 -49.49
CA HIS A 858 -42.04 30.24 -49.79
C HIS A 858 -43.34 31.06 -49.77
N GLY A 859 -43.71 31.53 -48.57
CA GLY A 859 -45.02 32.13 -48.32
C GLY A 859 -46.15 31.10 -48.19
N PRO A 860 -47.41 31.54 -48.03
CA PRO A 860 -48.52 30.64 -47.67
C PRO A 860 -48.95 29.65 -48.77
N PHE A 861 -48.53 29.87 -50.03
CA PHE A 861 -49.09 29.17 -51.19
C PHE A 861 -48.06 28.71 -52.24
N ALA A 862 -46.75 28.80 -51.97
CA ALA A 862 -45.72 28.40 -52.94
C ALA A 862 -44.59 27.62 -52.28
N TYR A 863 -43.90 26.81 -53.07
CA TYR A 863 -42.70 26.07 -52.67
C TYR A 863 -41.56 26.39 -53.64
N VAL A 864 -40.35 26.57 -53.10
CA VAL A 864 -39.13 26.73 -53.88
C VAL A 864 -38.26 25.50 -53.74
N ARG A 865 -37.58 25.13 -54.83
CA ARG A 865 -36.59 24.04 -54.80
C ARG A 865 -35.33 24.55 -54.11
N ARG A 866 -34.86 23.79 -53.11
CA ARG A 866 -33.64 24.06 -52.35
C ARG A 866 -32.90 22.77 -52.06
N GLU A 867 -31.61 22.89 -51.78
CA GLU A 867 -30.78 21.76 -51.40
C GLU A 867 -30.89 21.50 -49.91
N PHE A 868 -31.02 20.24 -49.53
CA PHE A 868 -31.10 19.76 -48.15
C PHE A 868 -30.02 18.72 -47.90
N ARG A 869 -29.44 18.70 -46.70
CA ARG A 869 -28.53 17.63 -46.27
C ARG A 869 -29.31 16.52 -45.56
N HIS A 870 -29.31 15.34 -46.16
CA HIS A 870 -29.84 14.12 -45.58
C HIS A 870 -28.75 13.27 -44.91
N THR A 871 -29.13 12.58 -43.85
CA THR A 871 -28.27 11.63 -43.13
C THR A 871 -27.97 10.38 -43.96
N LYS A 872 -26.82 9.76 -43.75
CA LYS A 872 -26.51 8.42 -44.26
C LYS A 872 -26.38 7.41 -43.11
N PRO A 873 -26.75 6.14 -43.31
CA PRO A 873 -26.48 5.09 -42.32
C PRO A 873 -24.97 5.00 -42.05
N ALA A 874 -24.59 5.05 -40.79
CA ALA A 874 -23.22 4.82 -40.34
C ALA A 874 -23.21 4.03 -39.03
N SER A 875 -22.16 3.23 -38.83
CA SER A 875 -21.99 2.39 -37.64
C SER A 875 -21.58 3.22 -36.42
N PHE A 876 -22.44 4.13 -35.98
CA PHE A 876 -22.24 4.94 -34.78
C PHE A 876 -23.49 4.86 -33.90
N ASP A 877 -23.29 4.90 -32.58
CA ASP A 877 -24.37 5.09 -31.60
C ASP A 877 -24.60 6.59 -31.40
N PHE A 878 -25.42 7.21 -32.25
CA PHE A 878 -25.65 8.65 -32.17
C PHE A 878 -26.30 9.07 -30.84
N ALA A 879 -27.07 8.19 -30.19
CA ALA A 879 -27.67 8.47 -28.89
C ALA A 879 -26.59 8.76 -27.83
N ALA A 880 -25.47 8.04 -27.86
CA ALA A 880 -24.33 8.31 -27.00
C ALA A 880 -23.67 9.66 -27.31
N TYR A 881 -23.55 10.03 -28.60
CA TYR A 881 -23.03 11.36 -28.99
C TYR A 881 -23.95 12.50 -28.56
N LYS A 882 -25.27 12.28 -28.52
CA LYS A 882 -26.27 13.30 -28.17
C LYS A 882 -26.49 13.44 -26.66
N THR A 883 -26.44 12.34 -25.91
CA THR A 883 -26.82 12.32 -24.49
C THR A 883 -25.65 12.10 -23.54
N GLY A 884 -24.50 11.64 -24.03
CA GLY A 884 -23.35 11.27 -23.20
C GLY A 884 -23.50 9.92 -22.48
N SER A 885 -24.51 9.12 -22.85
CA SER A 885 -24.65 7.75 -22.36
C SER A 885 -23.48 6.86 -22.80
N GLU A 886 -23.30 5.71 -22.14
CA GLU A 886 -22.27 4.75 -22.55
C GLU A 886 -22.51 4.27 -24.00
N PRO A 887 -21.48 4.30 -24.87
CA PRO A 887 -21.62 3.93 -26.27
C PRO A 887 -21.83 2.41 -26.44
N LYS A 888 -22.81 2.03 -27.25
CA LYS A 888 -23.15 0.63 -27.53
C LYS A 888 -22.49 0.13 -28.82
N ALA A 889 -21.86 -1.04 -28.75
CA ALA A 889 -21.24 -1.68 -29.91
C ALA A 889 -22.29 -2.18 -30.92
N GLY A 890 -21.96 -2.11 -32.22
CA GLY A 890 -22.78 -2.65 -33.30
C GLY A 890 -24.04 -1.84 -33.66
N VAL A 891 -24.27 -0.70 -33.02
CA VAL A 891 -25.39 0.21 -33.36
C VAL A 891 -25.11 0.92 -34.67
N GLN A 892 -26.13 1.03 -35.51
CA GLN A 892 -26.13 1.88 -36.69
C GLN A 892 -27.13 3.02 -36.51
N SER A 893 -26.68 4.24 -36.81
CA SER A 893 -27.50 5.45 -36.79
C SER A 893 -27.41 6.15 -38.14
N SER A 894 -28.48 6.79 -38.57
CA SER A 894 -28.44 7.69 -39.72
C SER A 894 -27.91 9.05 -39.26
N VAL A 895 -26.72 9.43 -39.74
CA VAL A 895 -26.01 10.65 -39.29
C VAL A 895 -25.36 11.40 -40.46
N ILE A 896 -25.01 12.66 -40.21
CA ILE A 896 -24.11 13.48 -41.03
C ILE A 896 -22.79 13.60 -40.27
N ILE A 897 -21.67 13.30 -40.94
CA ILE A 897 -20.31 13.42 -40.39
C ILE A 897 -19.71 14.75 -40.85
N GLU A 898 -19.26 15.58 -39.92
CA GLU A 898 -18.67 16.90 -40.19
C GLU A 898 -17.35 17.06 -39.43
N LYS A 899 -16.51 18.01 -39.88
CA LYS A 899 -15.28 18.37 -39.16
C LYS A 899 -15.64 19.06 -37.84
N ALA A 900 -15.04 18.60 -36.75
CA ALA A 900 -15.32 19.13 -35.41
C ALA A 900 -14.35 20.22 -34.97
N ALA A 901 -13.09 20.16 -35.42
CA ALA A 901 -12.03 21.10 -35.06
C ALA A 901 -10.96 21.13 -36.16
N THR A 902 -10.03 22.09 -36.06
CA THR A 902 -8.88 22.19 -36.97
C THR A 902 -7.97 20.96 -36.84
N ASP A 903 -7.54 20.43 -37.98
CA ASP A 903 -6.63 19.28 -38.03
C ASP A 903 -5.26 19.64 -37.43
N LEU A 904 -4.66 18.70 -36.71
CA LEU A 904 -3.30 18.85 -36.19
C LEU A 904 -2.31 18.22 -37.16
N PRO A 905 -1.28 18.95 -37.62
CA PRO A 905 -0.29 18.40 -38.55
C PRO A 905 0.52 17.26 -37.90
N ALA A 906 1.04 16.35 -38.73
CA ALA A 906 1.98 15.33 -38.28
C ALA A 906 3.24 15.97 -37.66
N THR A 907 3.80 15.32 -36.63
CA THR A 907 5.04 15.77 -36.00
C THR A 907 6.22 15.43 -36.90
N LEU A 908 7.05 16.41 -37.22
CA LEU A 908 8.22 16.21 -38.08
C LEU A 908 9.27 15.35 -37.36
N MET A 909 9.51 14.15 -37.89
CA MET A 909 10.51 13.22 -37.36
C MET A 909 11.71 13.11 -38.31
N PRO A 910 12.96 13.20 -37.82
CA PRO A 910 14.13 12.96 -38.64
C PRO A 910 14.18 11.51 -39.16
N GLY A 911 14.35 11.32 -40.46
CA GLY A 911 14.79 10.04 -41.04
C GLY A 911 13.75 8.92 -41.21
N HIS A 912 12.46 9.22 -41.38
CA HIS A 912 11.36 8.23 -41.54
C HIS A 912 11.51 7.01 -40.60
N PRO A 913 11.52 7.22 -39.29
CA PRO A 913 11.82 6.17 -38.34
C PRO A 913 10.78 5.05 -38.40
N LYS A 914 11.24 3.80 -38.35
CA LYS A 914 10.35 2.64 -38.21
C LYS A 914 9.71 2.62 -36.82
N HIS A 915 8.58 1.94 -36.67
CA HIS A 915 7.84 1.84 -35.40
C HIS A 915 8.73 1.55 -34.16
N ALA A 916 9.65 0.58 -34.26
CA ALA A 916 10.56 0.20 -33.18
C ALA A 916 11.55 1.31 -32.77
N GLN A 917 11.78 2.31 -33.62
CA GLN A 917 12.69 3.43 -33.38
C GLN A 917 11.98 4.64 -32.76
N LEU A 918 10.63 4.64 -32.72
CA LEU A 918 9.88 5.71 -32.08
C LEU A 918 10.05 5.64 -30.56
N PRO A 919 10.39 6.75 -29.89
CA PRO A 919 10.47 6.80 -28.44
C PRO A 919 9.09 6.55 -27.81
N VAL A 920 9.10 6.17 -26.53
CA VAL A 920 7.87 6.12 -25.73
C VAL A 920 7.42 7.56 -25.49
N PRO A 921 6.21 7.96 -25.90
CA PRO A 921 5.75 9.33 -25.69
C PRO A 921 5.42 9.59 -24.22
N THR A 922 5.78 10.78 -23.73
CA THR A 922 5.33 11.33 -22.44
C THR A 922 3.88 11.81 -22.54
N THR A 923 2.95 10.92 -22.88
CA THR A 923 1.59 11.27 -23.33
C THR A 923 0.84 12.22 -22.38
N PHE A 924 0.98 12.05 -21.06
CA PHE A 924 0.28 12.91 -20.09
C PHE A 924 0.72 14.38 -20.16
N SER A 925 2.02 14.64 -20.34
CA SER A 925 2.62 15.98 -20.41
C SER A 925 2.94 16.45 -21.83
N SER A 926 2.63 15.64 -22.85
CA SER A 926 2.86 15.94 -24.26
C SER A 926 2.04 17.14 -24.72
N GLU A 927 2.69 18.09 -25.40
CA GLU A 927 2.03 19.24 -26.03
C GLU A 927 1.04 18.77 -27.12
N LYS A 928 1.43 17.79 -27.95
CA LYS A 928 0.57 17.21 -28.99
C LYS A 928 -0.69 16.62 -28.36
N THR A 929 -0.57 15.89 -27.26
CA THR A 929 -1.73 15.36 -26.53
C THR A 929 -2.59 16.48 -25.94
N GLY A 930 -1.99 17.55 -25.41
CA GLY A 930 -2.72 18.74 -24.98
C GLY A 930 -3.60 19.35 -26.08
N ARG A 931 -3.05 19.49 -27.29
CA ARG A 931 -3.81 19.99 -28.46
C ARG A 931 -4.89 19.03 -28.94
N ILE A 932 -4.66 17.72 -28.86
CA ILE A 932 -5.69 16.70 -29.14
C ILE A 932 -6.87 16.88 -28.17
N VAL A 933 -6.57 17.02 -26.88
CA VAL A 933 -7.57 17.22 -25.83
C VAL A 933 -8.35 18.52 -26.04
N GLU A 934 -7.69 19.61 -26.43
CA GLU A 934 -8.36 20.87 -26.77
C GLU A 934 -9.31 20.70 -27.96
N GLY A 935 -8.89 19.99 -29.01
CA GLY A 935 -9.72 19.64 -30.16
C GLY A 935 -10.97 18.84 -29.75
N VAL A 936 -10.80 17.83 -28.90
CA VAL A 936 -11.93 17.07 -28.32
C VAL A 936 -12.88 17.98 -27.53
N LEU A 937 -12.33 18.82 -26.64
CA LEU A 937 -13.15 19.67 -25.78
C LEU A 937 -13.84 20.81 -26.51
N SER A 938 -13.34 21.22 -27.68
CA SER A 938 -14.03 22.21 -28.52
C SER A 938 -15.42 21.73 -28.98
N ASN A 939 -15.60 20.41 -29.11
CA ASN A 939 -16.88 19.79 -29.50
C ASN A 939 -17.63 19.17 -28.31
N SER A 940 -16.90 18.60 -27.34
CA SER A 940 -17.47 17.73 -26.30
C SER A 940 -17.67 18.35 -24.92
N PHE A 941 -17.25 19.61 -24.73
CA PHE A 941 -17.43 20.32 -23.46
C PHE A 941 -18.68 21.19 -23.51
N THR A 942 -19.75 20.73 -22.87
CA THR A 942 -21.00 21.50 -22.71
C THR A 942 -21.29 21.72 -21.23
N MET A 943 -21.33 22.99 -20.82
CA MET A 943 -21.69 23.42 -19.47
C MET A 943 -22.64 24.62 -19.61
N PRO A 944 -23.96 24.43 -19.40
CA PRO A 944 -24.94 25.48 -19.62
C PRO A 944 -24.87 26.50 -18.49
N ARG A 945 -24.67 27.77 -18.87
CA ARG A 945 -24.49 28.89 -17.93
C ARG A 945 -25.78 29.30 -17.24
N GLU A 946 -26.89 29.25 -17.97
CA GLU A 946 -28.19 29.70 -17.48
C GLU A 946 -28.70 28.87 -16.28
N PRO A 947 -28.67 27.52 -16.28
CA PRO A 947 -28.99 26.72 -15.10
C PRO A 947 -28.07 26.99 -13.90
N LEU A 948 -26.77 27.22 -14.13
CA LEU A 948 -25.82 27.55 -13.07
C LEU A 948 -26.09 28.94 -12.47
N LEU A 949 -26.44 29.92 -13.30
CA LEU A 949 -26.84 31.26 -12.86
C LEU A 949 -28.14 31.21 -12.05
N ARG A 950 -29.13 30.43 -12.51
CA ARG A 950 -30.37 30.21 -11.76
C ARG A 950 -30.11 29.51 -10.43
N TYR A 951 -29.24 28.49 -10.41
CA TYR A 951 -28.82 27.83 -9.17
C TYR A 951 -28.17 28.81 -8.20
N ALA A 952 -27.19 29.57 -8.68
CA ALA A 952 -26.39 30.45 -7.83
C ALA A 952 -27.19 31.60 -7.21
N ASN A 953 -28.21 32.09 -7.93
CA ASN A 953 -29.08 33.20 -7.51
C ASN A 953 -30.33 32.75 -6.73
N GLN A 954 -30.39 31.51 -6.25
CA GLN A 954 -31.55 31.05 -5.48
C GLN A 954 -31.75 31.86 -4.20
N PRO A 955 -33.00 32.25 -3.89
CA PRO A 955 -33.29 32.91 -2.64
C PRO A 955 -33.11 31.95 -1.47
N THR A 956 -32.47 32.44 -0.41
CA THR A 956 -32.35 31.73 0.87
C THR A 956 -33.71 31.45 1.50
N ASP A 957 -33.78 30.49 2.43
CA ASP A 957 -35.00 30.17 3.19
C ASP A 957 -35.59 31.41 3.86
N TYR A 958 -34.73 32.28 4.37
CA TYR A 958 -35.12 33.53 4.99
C TYR A 958 -35.72 34.54 3.98
N GLN A 959 -35.09 34.73 2.80
CA GLN A 959 -35.63 35.58 1.73
C GLN A 959 -36.99 35.08 1.24
N ARG A 960 -37.16 33.75 1.12
CA ARG A 960 -38.44 33.12 0.76
C ARG A 960 -39.54 33.44 1.77
N ARG A 961 -39.26 33.34 3.07
CA ARG A 961 -40.23 33.67 4.14
C ARG A 961 -40.61 35.15 4.14
N ARG A 962 -39.73 36.04 3.69
CA ARG A 962 -39.98 37.50 3.61
C ARG A 962 -40.82 37.90 2.37
N ALA A 963 -40.84 37.07 1.33
CA ALA A 963 -41.48 37.35 0.04
C ALA A 963 -42.96 36.90 -0.08
N PHE A 964 -43.62 36.53 1.02
CA PHE A 964 -45.02 36.06 1.02
C PHE A 964 -46.00 37.18 0.56
N PRO A 965 -47.03 36.91 -0.28
CA PRO A 965 -47.55 35.60 -0.68
C PRO A 965 -47.26 35.14 -2.14
N PHE A 966 -46.31 35.76 -2.87
CA PHE A 966 -46.24 35.63 -4.34
C PHE A 966 -44.94 35.08 -4.95
N GLY A 967 -44.24 34.14 -4.32
CA GLY A 967 -43.00 33.60 -4.91
C GLY A 967 -42.70 32.15 -4.57
N SER A 968 -43.31 31.19 -5.25
CA SER A 968 -43.03 29.77 -5.00
C SER A 968 -43.24 28.81 -6.17
N GLU A 969 -42.97 29.19 -7.42
CA GLU A 969 -43.15 28.25 -8.54
C GLU A 969 -41.87 27.74 -9.24
N ASP A 970 -40.69 28.34 -9.03
CA ASP A 970 -39.42 27.83 -9.61
C ASP A 970 -38.31 27.71 -8.56
N VAL A 971 -38.35 26.64 -7.74
CA VAL A 971 -37.26 26.30 -6.80
C VAL A 971 -36.52 25.07 -7.31
N PHE A 972 -35.19 25.12 -7.40
CA PHE A 972 -34.45 23.87 -7.61
C PHE A 972 -34.53 23.04 -6.32
N GLY A 973 -35.39 22.03 -6.29
CA GLY A 973 -35.36 21.01 -5.24
C GLY A 973 -34.12 20.11 -5.34
N PRO A 974 -33.96 19.14 -4.42
CA PRO A 974 -32.87 18.15 -4.46
C PRO A 974 -32.77 17.40 -5.81
N GLU A 975 -33.91 17.17 -6.46
CA GLU A 975 -33.99 16.54 -7.79
C GLU A 975 -33.43 17.45 -8.90
N ASN A 976 -33.64 18.76 -8.80
CA ASN A 976 -33.15 19.75 -9.77
C ASN A 976 -31.67 20.11 -9.51
N LEU A 977 -31.19 20.05 -8.26
CA LEU A 977 -29.75 20.12 -7.96
C LEU A 977 -29.02 18.92 -8.58
N ARG A 978 -29.60 17.72 -8.51
CA ARG A 978 -29.07 16.54 -9.22
C ARG A 978 -29.05 16.75 -10.74
N MET A 979 -30.05 17.44 -11.30
CA MET A 979 -30.02 17.84 -12.71
C MET A 979 -28.85 18.81 -12.99
N VAL A 980 -28.64 19.85 -12.18
CA VAL A 980 -27.50 20.80 -12.34
C VAL A 980 -26.15 20.12 -12.18
N LEU A 981 -26.01 19.21 -11.20
CA LEU A 981 -24.80 18.43 -11.00
C LEU A 981 -24.60 17.37 -12.10
N GLY A 982 -25.69 16.83 -12.66
CA GLY A 982 -25.65 15.91 -13.80
C GLY A 982 -25.20 16.58 -15.12
N LEU A 983 -25.23 17.91 -15.18
CA LEU A 983 -24.67 18.70 -16.29
C LEU A 983 -23.14 18.86 -16.18
N LEU A 984 -22.54 18.55 -15.03
CA LEU A 984 -21.09 18.54 -14.88
C LEU A 984 -20.51 17.29 -15.54
N PRO A 985 -19.60 17.43 -16.51
CA PRO A 985 -18.90 16.29 -17.09
C PRO A 985 -18.24 15.44 -16.00
N PHE A 986 -18.26 14.10 -16.16
CA PHE A 986 -17.74 13.08 -15.23
C PHE A 986 -18.54 12.83 -13.95
N VAL A 987 -19.27 13.83 -13.43
CA VAL A 987 -20.02 13.71 -12.17
C VAL A 987 -21.08 12.61 -12.24
N GLY A 988 -21.76 12.47 -13.39
CA GLY A 988 -22.68 11.36 -13.66
C GLY A 988 -22.03 9.98 -13.53
N ALA A 989 -20.83 9.80 -14.09
CA ALA A 989 -20.11 8.52 -14.01
C ALA A 989 -19.62 8.19 -12.58
N PHE A 990 -19.27 9.19 -11.75
CA PHE A 990 -19.03 8.97 -10.32
C PHE A 990 -20.30 8.57 -9.57
N ALA A 991 -21.44 9.21 -9.88
CA ALA A 991 -22.72 8.86 -9.30
C ALA A 991 -23.16 7.43 -9.69
N ASP A 992 -23.00 7.05 -10.96
CA ASP A 992 -23.29 5.69 -11.44
C ASP A 992 -22.40 4.62 -10.77
N VAL A 993 -21.14 4.94 -10.47
CA VAL A 993 -20.27 4.10 -9.62
C VAL A 993 -20.78 4.02 -8.19
N ALA A 994 -21.16 5.14 -7.57
CA ALA A 994 -21.71 5.12 -6.22
C ALA A 994 -22.99 4.27 -6.14
N GLU A 995 -23.78 4.25 -7.21
CA GLU A 995 -25.02 3.47 -7.36
C GLU A 995 -24.80 2.03 -7.90
N GLY A 996 -23.59 1.64 -8.26
CA GLY A 996 -23.25 0.29 -8.72
C GLY A 996 -23.70 -0.06 -10.15
N LYS A 997 -23.93 0.93 -11.01
CA LYS A 997 -24.49 0.79 -12.36
C LYS A 997 -23.45 0.75 -13.51
N THR A 998 -22.16 0.61 -13.21
CA THR A 998 -21.06 0.88 -14.16
C THR A 998 -20.50 -0.36 -14.89
N ALA A 999 -20.12 -0.19 -16.16
CA ALA A 999 -19.41 -1.21 -16.95
C ALA A 999 -17.91 -1.34 -16.57
N GLN A 1000 -17.32 -2.52 -16.88
CA GLN A 1000 -15.94 -2.88 -16.45
C GLN A 1000 -14.84 -1.95 -16.99
N GLY A 1001 -14.98 -1.40 -18.20
CA GLY A 1001 -13.95 -0.58 -18.84
C GLY A 1001 -13.76 0.81 -18.20
N VAL A 1002 -14.86 1.41 -17.73
CA VAL A 1002 -14.90 2.74 -17.08
C VAL A 1002 -14.33 2.69 -15.65
N ARG A 1003 -14.52 1.53 -15.00
CA ARG A 1003 -14.15 1.27 -13.60
C ARG A 1003 -12.68 1.58 -13.28
N GLY A 1004 -11.74 1.22 -14.16
CA GLY A 1004 -10.30 1.39 -13.89
C GLY A 1004 -9.83 2.85 -13.84
N ILE A 1005 -10.24 3.68 -14.80
CA ILE A 1005 -9.85 5.11 -14.87
C ILE A 1005 -10.48 5.88 -13.71
N LEU A 1006 -11.75 5.58 -13.43
CA LEU A 1006 -12.47 6.12 -12.28
C LEU A 1006 -11.82 5.74 -10.94
N ILE A 1007 -11.32 4.51 -10.80
CA ILE A 1007 -10.59 4.08 -9.59
C ILE A 1007 -9.29 4.87 -9.41
N ASP A 1008 -8.50 5.00 -10.47
CA ASP A 1008 -7.23 5.74 -10.44
C ASP A 1008 -7.47 7.20 -10.05
N PHE A 1009 -8.56 7.81 -10.54
CA PHE A 1009 -8.93 9.20 -10.25
C PHE A 1009 -9.66 9.37 -8.89
N ALA A 1010 -10.56 8.46 -8.50
CA ALA A 1010 -11.27 8.50 -7.22
C ALA A 1010 -10.35 8.21 -6.01
N SER A 1011 -9.17 7.64 -6.25
CA SER A 1011 -8.14 7.49 -5.21
C SER A 1011 -7.76 8.83 -4.54
N PHE A 1012 -8.05 9.97 -5.19
CA PHE A 1012 -7.85 11.32 -4.66
C PHE A 1012 -8.99 11.86 -3.78
N ALA A 1013 -10.23 11.36 -3.90
CA ALA A 1013 -11.44 11.78 -3.15
C ALA A 1013 -11.33 11.68 -1.62
N VAL A 1014 -10.22 11.13 -1.21
CA VAL A 1014 -9.95 10.47 0.04
C VAL A 1014 -8.78 11.15 0.77
N THR A 1015 -8.04 12.03 0.07
CA THR A 1015 -6.84 12.75 0.54
C THR A 1015 -7.11 13.91 1.52
N GLY A 1016 -8.28 13.93 2.16
CA GLY A 1016 -8.53 14.78 3.34
C GLY A 1016 -8.79 16.26 3.06
N GLY A 1017 -9.05 16.66 1.81
CA GLY A 1017 -9.39 18.04 1.46
C GLY A 1017 -10.90 18.25 1.26
N LEU A 1018 -11.47 19.13 2.09
CA LEU A 1018 -12.75 19.85 1.94
C LEU A 1018 -14.07 19.16 2.33
N VAL A 1019 -14.82 19.88 3.18
CA VAL A 1019 -16.15 19.61 3.74
C VAL A 1019 -17.23 19.44 2.65
N GLY A 1020 -17.06 20.05 1.46
CA GLY A 1020 -17.99 19.92 0.33
C GLY A 1020 -18.09 18.52 -0.26
N VAL A 1021 -16.99 17.74 -0.22
CA VAL A 1021 -16.94 16.35 -0.74
C VAL A 1021 -17.78 15.39 0.13
N LYS A 1022 -17.91 15.66 1.44
CA LYS A 1022 -18.74 14.85 2.36
C LYS A 1022 -20.23 14.91 2.02
N SER A 1023 -20.72 16.06 1.52
CA SER A 1023 -22.13 16.25 1.16
C SER A 1023 -22.49 15.53 -0.14
N PHE A 1024 -21.59 15.55 -1.12
CA PHE A 1024 -21.76 14.86 -2.40
C PHE A 1024 -21.71 13.32 -2.25
N TYR A 1025 -20.93 12.80 -1.30
CA TYR A 1025 -20.73 11.36 -1.09
C TYR A 1025 -21.31 10.80 0.22
N ARG A 1026 -22.45 11.32 0.71
CA ARG A 1026 -23.15 10.78 1.89
C ARG A 1026 -23.44 9.27 1.70
N GLY A 1027 -22.60 8.40 2.26
CA GLY A 1027 -22.73 6.94 2.20
C GLY A 1027 -21.44 6.18 1.86
N LEU A 1028 -20.45 6.82 1.25
CA LEU A 1028 -19.14 6.21 1.00
C LEU A 1028 -18.29 6.26 2.28
N LYS A 1029 -18.14 5.12 2.96
CA LYS A 1029 -17.10 4.97 3.97
C LYS A 1029 -15.74 5.14 3.28
N VAL A 1030 -15.05 6.20 3.67
CA VAL A 1030 -13.68 6.60 3.34
C VAL A 1030 -12.81 5.40 2.90
N VAL A 1031 -12.66 5.21 1.59
CA VAL A 1031 -11.45 4.58 1.03
C VAL A 1031 -10.28 5.47 1.48
N LEU A 1032 -9.05 4.97 1.69
CA LEU A 1032 -7.94 5.71 2.35
C LEU A 1032 -6.90 6.32 1.36
N PRO A 1033 -6.18 7.42 1.68
CA PRO A 1033 -5.46 8.27 0.70
C PRO A 1033 -4.08 7.82 0.27
N PHE A 1034 -3.83 7.80 -1.03
CA PHE A 1034 -2.51 7.47 -1.59
C PHE A 1034 -1.44 8.39 -1.01
N ASN A 1035 -0.40 7.80 -0.40
CA ASN A 1035 0.71 8.55 0.18
C ASN A 1035 1.84 8.68 -0.86
N GLY A 1036 1.89 9.82 -1.55
CA GLY A 1036 2.93 10.10 -2.54
C GLY A 1036 4.33 10.37 -1.95
N ARG A 1037 4.50 10.47 -0.62
CA ARG A 1037 5.75 10.89 0.02
C ARG A 1037 6.95 9.99 -0.37
N ALA A 1038 6.72 8.68 -0.49
CA ALA A 1038 7.73 7.72 -0.92
C ALA A 1038 8.27 7.96 -2.34
N PHE A 1039 7.49 8.64 -3.19
CA PHE A 1039 7.76 8.88 -4.60
C PHE A 1039 8.01 10.36 -4.95
N SER A 1040 7.99 11.24 -3.94
CA SER A 1040 8.15 12.68 -4.09
C SER A 1040 9.49 13.16 -3.56
N MET A 1041 9.87 14.39 -3.93
CA MET A 1041 11.02 15.11 -3.36
C MET A 1041 10.78 15.69 -1.96
N GLN A 1042 9.66 15.40 -1.29
CA GLN A 1042 9.41 15.85 0.09
C GLN A 1042 10.16 15.00 1.12
N GLY A 1043 10.56 15.62 2.25
CA GLY A 1043 11.40 14.99 3.29
C GLY A 1043 12.91 14.98 2.98
N PHE A 1044 13.32 15.59 1.87
CA PHE A 1044 14.70 15.52 1.37
C PHE A 1044 15.75 16.30 2.17
N ALA A 1045 15.35 17.28 2.99
CA ALA A 1045 16.28 18.09 3.78
C ALA A 1045 17.13 17.25 4.76
N GLY A 1046 16.62 16.12 5.26
CA GLY A 1046 17.34 15.17 6.12
C GLY A 1046 17.97 13.96 5.40
N VAL A 1047 17.72 13.80 4.09
CA VAL A 1047 18.00 12.57 3.30
C VAL A 1047 18.92 12.87 2.11
N SER A 1048 19.39 14.12 1.96
CA SER A 1048 20.38 14.52 0.94
C SER A 1048 21.63 13.62 0.90
N PRO A 1049 22.20 13.16 2.04
CA PRO A 1049 23.33 12.23 2.01
C PRO A 1049 22.97 10.80 1.60
N PHE A 1050 21.72 10.35 1.84
CA PHE A 1050 21.25 9.02 1.47
C PHE A 1050 21.16 8.86 -0.06
N PHE A 1051 20.64 9.85 -0.79
CA PHE A 1051 20.63 9.74 -2.26
C PHE A 1051 21.97 10.12 -2.89
N ARG A 1052 22.76 10.99 -2.24
CA ARG A 1052 24.19 11.11 -2.59
C ARG A 1052 24.90 9.76 -2.39
N SER A 1053 24.62 8.95 -1.37
CA SER A 1053 25.28 7.65 -1.18
C SER A 1053 24.70 6.49 -2.03
N VAL A 1054 23.39 6.47 -2.30
CA VAL A 1054 22.73 5.53 -3.23
C VAL A 1054 23.23 5.72 -4.67
N LEU A 1055 23.64 6.94 -5.03
CA LEU A 1055 23.93 7.34 -6.41
C LEU A 1055 25.38 7.84 -6.63
N ASN A 1056 26.12 8.18 -5.56
CA ASN A 1056 27.54 8.59 -5.49
C ASN A 1056 28.22 8.20 -4.15
N PRO A 1057 28.72 6.96 -4.00
CA PRO A 1057 29.08 6.32 -2.72
C PRO A 1057 30.32 6.86 -1.96
N LEU A 1058 30.85 8.03 -2.29
CA LEU A 1058 32.03 8.62 -1.62
C LEU A 1058 31.69 9.57 -0.44
N ASP A 1059 30.42 9.97 -0.25
CA ASP A 1059 30.02 11.06 0.67
C ASP A 1059 29.41 10.60 2.02
N GLY A 1060 29.30 9.29 2.24
CA GLY A 1060 29.43 8.63 3.57
C GLY A 1060 28.47 8.90 4.74
N ALA A 1061 27.41 9.72 4.66
CA ALA A 1061 26.70 10.10 5.91
C ALA A 1061 25.48 9.25 6.32
N ILE A 1062 24.83 8.50 5.42
CA ILE A 1062 23.70 7.61 5.77
C ILE A 1062 23.85 6.32 4.97
N GLY A 1063 24.04 5.19 5.67
CA GLY A 1063 24.61 3.94 5.16
C GLY A 1063 23.83 3.15 4.11
N VAL A 1064 23.34 3.77 3.04
CA VAL A 1064 22.85 3.06 1.84
C VAL A 1064 23.88 3.07 0.74
N LEU A 1065 24.24 1.88 0.25
CA LEU A 1065 25.35 1.62 -0.66
C LEU A 1065 24.85 0.88 -1.91
N LYS A 1066 25.25 1.34 -3.11
CA LYS A 1066 25.06 0.63 -4.39
C LYS A 1066 26.35 -0.06 -4.82
N THR A 1067 26.24 -1.20 -5.51
CA THR A 1067 27.31 -2.16 -5.86
C THR A 1067 28.37 -1.64 -6.86
N GLY A 1068 28.56 -0.32 -6.96
CA GLY A 1068 29.31 0.36 -8.00
C GLY A 1068 30.83 0.51 -7.80
N GLN A 1069 31.42 0.52 -6.58
CA GLN A 1069 32.89 0.59 -6.41
C GLN A 1069 33.45 0.25 -4.99
N LYS A 1070 34.73 -0.18 -4.97
CA LYS A 1070 35.48 -0.89 -3.89
C LYS A 1070 34.77 -2.13 -3.33
N VAL A 1071 34.51 -3.09 -4.23
CA VAL A 1071 34.01 -4.46 -3.98
C VAL A 1071 34.61 -5.12 -2.73
N ALA A 1072 35.86 -4.82 -2.40
CA ALA A 1072 36.54 -5.39 -1.25
C ALA A 1072 35.96 -4.96 0.13
N VAL A 1073 35.68 -3.66 0.34
CA VAL A 1073 35.16 -3.18 1.66
C VAL A 1073 33.67 -3.51 1.79
N PHE A 1074 32.91 -3.28 0.72
CA PHE A 1074 31.49 -3.63 0.65
C PHE A 1074 31.29 -5.14 0.84
N GLY A 1075 32.06 -5.96 0.10
CA GLY A 1075 32.06 -7.41 0.24
C GLY A 1075 32.45 -7.85 1.64
N LYS A 1076 33.43 -7.21 2.27
CA LYS A 1076 33.84 -7.52 3.66
C LYS A 1076 32.71 -7.26 4.67
N ASN A 1077 32.01 -6.13 4.58
CA ASN A 1077 30.92 -5.79 5.50
C ASN A 1077 29.68 -6.67 5.25
N PHE A 1078 29.35 -6.95 3.99
CA PHE A 1078 28.30 -7.92 3.64
C PHE A 1078 28.62 -9.33 4.19
N MET A 1079 29.86 -9.80 4.04
CA MET A 1079 30.31 -11.08 4.56
C MET A 1079 30.34 -11.17 6.09
N ARG A 1080 30.43 -10.02 6.78
CA ARG A 1080 30.27 -9.93 8.24
C ARG A 1080 28.81 -9.86 8.69
N GLY A 1081 27.85 -9.80 7.76
CA GLY A 1081 26.43 -9.64 8.05
C GLY A 1081 26.05 -8.23 8.50
N GLU A 1082 26.90 -7.23 8.24
CA GLU A 1082 26.69 -5.83 8.66
C GLU A 1082 25.77 -5.03 7.71
N LEU A 1083 25.40 -5.60 6.55
CA LEU A 1083 24.54 -5.00 5.54
C LEU A 1083 23.36 -5.92 5.17
N ARG A 1084 22.23 -5.32 4.81
CA ARG A 1084 20.96 -5.98 4.45
C ARG A 1084 20.47 -5.45 3.11
N ALA A 1085 20.19 -6.35 2.17
CA ALA A 1085 19.62 -5.96 0.88
C ALA A 1085 18.14 -5.58 1.02
N LEU A 1086 17.74 -4.51 0.35
CA LEU A 1086 16.34 -4.09 0.19
C LEU A 1086 15.78 -4.41 -1.20
N GLY A 1087 16.64 -4.73 -2.17
CA GLY A 1087 16.31 -4.92 -3.58
C GLY A 1087 17.56 -4.77 -4.45
N ALA A 1088 17.38 -4.77 -5.78
CA ALA A 1088 18.47 -4.70 -6.76
C ALA A 1088 19.48 -3.59 -6.45
N ASP A 1089 20.62 -3.98 -5.87
CA ASP A 1089 21.75 -3.14 -5.49
C ASP A 1089 21.48 -2.04 -4.44
N ILE A 1090 20.44 -2.17 -3.60
CA ILE A 1090 20.16 -1.23 -2.48
C ILE A 1090 20.33 -1.96 -1.15
N TYR A 1091 21.15 -1.42 -0.25
CA TYR A 1091 21.48 -2.05 1.04
C TYR A 1091 21.32 -1.08 2.21
N LEU A 1092 20.87 -1.54 3.38
CA LEU A 1092 20.91 -0.82 4.66
C LEU A 1092 21.91 -1.45 5.62
N PRO A 1093 22.43 -0.73 6.63
CA PRO A 1093 23.15 -1.33 7.75
C PRO A 1093 22.23 -2.31 8.48
N ALA A 1094 22.76 -3.48 8.87
CA ALA A 1094 21.97 -4.51 9.54
C ALA A 1094 21.32 -3.98 10.84
N THR A 1095 22.01 -3.13 11.59
CA THR A 1095 21.47 -2.50 12.81
C THR A 1095 20.29 -1.58 12.52
N VAL A 1096 20.36 -0.77 11.45
CA VAL A 1096 19.29 0.12 10.99
C VAL A 1096 18.09 -0.70 10.50
N PHE A 1097 18.36 -1.73 9.71
CA PHE A 1097 17.33 -2.63 9.19
C PHE A 1097 16.60 -3.38 10.31
N GLU A 1098 17.32 -3.90 11.31
CA GLU A 1098 16.70 -4.55 12.47
C GLU A 1098 15.87 -3.56 13.30
N LYS A 1099 16.30 -2.29 13.47
CA LYS A 1099 15.47 -1.26 14.11
C LYS A 1099 14.15 -1.04 13.37
N CYS A 1100 14.17 -0.96 12.03
CA CYS A 1100 12.94 -0.84 11.24
C CYS A 1100 12.04 -2.08 11.40
N ARG A 1101 12.62 -3.29 11.44
CA ARG A 1101 11.87 -4.54 11.68
C ARG A 1101 11.23 -4.57 13.07
N TRP A 1102 11.95 -4.13 14.10
CA TRP A 1102 11.42 -4.02 15.46
C TRP A 1102 10.28 -2.99 15.53
N GLY A 1103 10.43 -1.84 14.86
CA GLY A 1103 9.39 -0.82 14.74
C GLY A 1103 8.14 -1.35 14.05
N ALA A 1104 8.33 -2.21 13.06
CA ALA A 1104 7.27 -2.93 12.37
C ALA A 1104 6.63 -4.04 13.24
N GLY A 1105 7.27 -4.52 14.31
CA GLY A 1105 6.77 -5.64 15.11
C GLY A 1105 7.22 -7.01 14.59
N VAL A 1106 8.28 -7.04 13.78
CA VAL A 1106 8.92 -8.27 13.27
C VAL A 1106 10.11 -8.61 14.17
N TYR A 1107 9.84 -9.35 15.25
CA TYR A 1107 10.81 -9.65 16.32
C TYR A 1107 11.68 -10.89 16.09
N SER A 1108 11.49 -11.61 14.98
CA SER A 1108 12.40 -12.71 14.63
C SER A 1108 13.77 -12.13 14.25
N SER A 1109 14.79 -12.47 15.05
CA SER A 1109 16.18 -12.17 14.72
C SER A 1109 16.55 -12.85 13.40
N VAL A 1110 17.03 -12.07 12.43
CA VAL A 1110 17.60 -12.60 11.18
C VAL A 1110 19.07 -13.00 11.38
N ASN A 1111 19.65 -12.69 12.54
CA ASN A 1111 21.00 -13.09 12.92
C ASN A 1111 20.94 -14.35 13.80
N ALA A 1112 21.71 -15.37 13.45
CA ALA A 1112 22.04 -16.45 14.38
C ALA A 1112 23.00 -15.94 15.47
N GLU A 1113 23.06 -16.65 16.61
CA GLU A 1113 24.08 -16.39 17.64
C GLU A 1113 25.47 -16.42 16.98
N SER A 1114 26.25 -15.38 17.26
CA SER A 1114 27.56 -15.14 16.66
C SER A 1114 28.50 -16.32 16.92
N GLY A 1115 29.01 -16.93 15.85
CA GLY A 1115 30.05 -17.95 15.91
C GLY A 1115 30.28 -18.59 14.55
N GLN A 1116 31.49 -18.47 14.00
CA GLN A 1116 31.82 -19.17 12.76
C GLN A 1116 31.90 -20.69 13.05
N PRO A 1117 31.38 -21.56 12.16
CA PRO A 1117 31.54 -22.99 12.27
C PRO A 1117 33.01 -23.38 12.49
N ALA A 1118 33.25 -24.39 13.32
CA ALA A 1118 34.59 -24.93 13.50
C ALA A 1118 35.21 -25.30 12.13
N GLY A 1119 36.44 -24.85 11.88
CA GLY A 1119 37.12 -25.05 10.60
C GLY A 1119 36.75 -24.06 9.49
N SER A 1120 36.02 -22.98 9.80
CA SER A 1120 35.81 -21.88 8.85
C SER A 1120 37.13 -21.27 8.38
N ARG A 1121 37.26 -21.06 7.06
CA ARG A 1121 38.38 -20.34 6.44
C ARG A 1121 37.86 -19.21 5.56
N ALA A 1122 38.50 -18.05 5.66
CA ALA A 1122 38.31 -16.98 4.69
C ALA A 1122 38.99 -17.35 3.37
N GLY A 1123 38.43 -16.92 2.25
CA GLY A 1123 39.00 -17.13 0.93
C GLY A 1123 38.22 -16.41 -0.16
N THR A 1124 38.51 -16.73 -1.41
CA THR A 1124 37.83 -16.17 -2.57
C THR A 1124 37.27 -17.25 -3.47
N CYS A 1125 36.05 -17.06 -3.97
CA CYS A 1125 35.43 -17.89 -5.01
C CYS A 1125 34.96 -16.99 -6.15
N ALA A 1126 35.39 -17.23 -7.39
CA ALA A 1126 35.06 -16.40 -8.57
C ALA A 1126 35.27 -14.88 -8.32
N GLY A 1127 36.37 -14.51 -7.65
CA GLY A 1127 36.70 -13.12 -7.31
C GLY A 1127 35.89 -12.50 -6.16
N ARG A 1128 34.99 -13.26 -5.51
CA ARG A 1128 34.19 -12.78 -4.37
C ARG A 1128 34.77 -13.31 -3.05
N PRO A 1129 35.03 -12.44 -2.05
CA PRO A 1129 35.47 -12.88 -0.74
C PRO A 1129 34.32 -13.59 -0.01
N LEU A 1130 34.59 -14.71 0.64
CA LEU A 1130 33.63 -15.41 1.48
C LEU A 1130 34.30 -16.28 2.56
N HIS A 1131 33.50 -16.72 3.54
CA HIS A 1131 33.89 -17.77 4.48
C HIS A 1131 33.36 -19.12 4.00
N ALA A 1132 34.19 -20.16 4.09
CA ALA A 1132 33.81 -21.51 3.73
C ALA A 1132 34.29 -22.52 4.78
N VAL A 1133 33.64 -23.69 4.83
CA VAL A 1133 34.08 -24.85 5.61
C VAL A 1133 34.35 -26.02 4.68
N GLN A 1134 35.32 -26.84 5.04
CA GLN A 1134 35.64 -28.05 4.28
C GLN A 1134 34.90 -29.26 4.87
N LYS A 1135 34.21 -30.03 4.03
CA LYS A 1135 33.56 -31.31 4.38
C LYS A 1135 33.73 -32.29 3.23
N ASN A 1136 34.15 -33.53 3.52
CA ASN A 1136 34.41 -34.56 2.49
C ASN A 1136 35.30 -34.07 1.34
N ASN A 1137 36.37 -33.34 1.66
CA ASN A 1137 37.32 -32.69 0.72
C ASN A 1137 36.70 -31.63 -0.23
N LEU A 1138 35.48 -31.17 0.04
CA LEU A 1138 34.78 -30.14 -0.72
C LEU A 1138 34.58 -28.89 0.14
N TRP A 1139 34.66 -27.71 -0.47
CA TRP A 1139 34.44 -26.42 0.21
C TRP A 1139 32.98 -26.00 0.08
N TYR A 1140 32.36 -25.59 1.18
CA TYR A 1140 30.97 -25.11 1.22
C TYR A 1140 30.92 -23.72 1.80
N ALA A 1141 30.11 -22.85 1.19
CA ALA A 1141 29.98 -21.48 1.64
C ALA A 1141 29.28 -21.42 3.00
N ILE A 1142 29.70 -20.47 3.83
CA ILE A 1142 29.00 -20.13 5.08
C ILE A 1142 28.12 -18.94 4.80
N ASN A 1143 26.83 -19.09 5.08
CA ASN A 1143 25.87 -18.00 5.01
C ASN A 1143 26.25 -16.89 6.01
N PRO A 1144 26.44 -15.63 5.57
CA PRO A 1144 26.89 -14.54 6.43
C PRO A 1144 25.84 -14.06 7.44
N HIS A 1145 24.62 -14.59 7.40
CA HIS A 1145 23.50 -14.19 8.26
C HIS A 1145 23.11 -15.31 9.23
N THR A 1146 23.11 -16.56 8.76
CA THR A 1146 22.80 -17.73 9.61
C THR A 1146 24.04 -18.36 10.23
N PHE A 1147 25.24 -18.02 9.75
CA PHE A 1147 26.51 -18.68 10.09
C PHE A 1147 26.52 -20.20 9.87
N LYS A 1148 25.60 -20.72 9.05
CA LYS A 1148 25.56 -22.15 8.70
C LYS A 1148 26.23 -22.40 7.35
N PRO A 1149 26.95 -23.52 7.21
CA PRO A 1149 27.37 -23.99 5.90
C PRO A 1149 26.17 -24.49 5.08
N GLU A 1150 26.10 -24.10 3.81
CA GLU A 1150 24.97 -24.40 2.94
C GLU A 1150 25.36 -24.43 1.44
N GLY A 1151 24.46 -24.93 0.61
CA GLY A 1151 24.57 -24.93 -0.84
C GLY A 1151 25.41 -26.07 -1.43
N ALA A 1152 25.73 -25.92 -2.72
CA ALA A 1152 26.59 -26.82 -3.48
C ALA A 1152 28.09 -26.52 -3.21
N PRO A 1153 29.00 -27.48 -3.50
CA PRO A 1153 30.43 -27.25 -3.38
C PRO A 1153 30.92 -26.06 -4.20
N LEU A 1154 31.72 -25.20 -3.59
CA LEU A 1154 32.34 -24.05 -4.23
C LEU A 1154 33.42 -24.51 -5.22
N GLN A 1155 33.17 -24.30 -6.51
CA GLN A 1155 34.16 -24.56 -7.56
C GLN A 1155 35.23 -23.45 -7.56
N GLY A 1156 36.50 -23.83 -7.37
CA GLY A 1156 37.62 -22.91 -7.42
C GLY A 1156 37.78 -21.99 -6.20
N PHE A 1157 37.26 -22.39 -5.03
CA PHE A 1157 37.53 -21.67 -3.78
C PHE A 1157 39.02 -21.72 -3.43
N GLN A 1158 39.60 -20.55 -3.23
CA GLN A 1158 41.00 -20.37 -2.81
C GLN A 1158 41.01 -19.87 -1.37
N PRO A 1159 41.36 -20.70 -0.38
CA PRO A 1159 41.50 -20.25 1.00
C PRO A 1159 42.64 -19.24 1.12
N SER A 1160 42.45 -18.19 1.89
CA SER A 1160 43.52 -17.26 2.26
C SER A 1160 44.58 -18.00 3.08
N ALA A 1161 45.85 -17.59 2.94
CA ALA A 1161 46.92 -18.11 3.78
C ALA A 1161 46.59 -17.86 5.26
N ALA A 1162 46.86 -18.86 6.09
CA ALA A 1162 46.51 -18.88 7.52
C ALA A 1162 47.24 -17.79 8.31
#